data_AF-A0A1I0HZ94-F1
#
_entry.id   AF-A0A1I0HZ94-F1
#
_cell.length_a   1.000
_cell.length_b   1.000
_cell.length_c   1.000
_cell.angle_alpha   90.00
_cell.angle_beta   90.00
_cell.angle_gamma   90.00
#
_symmetry.space_group_name_H-M   'P 1'
#
loop_
_entity.id
_entity.type
_entity.pdbx_description
1 polymer ?
#
loop_
_entity_poly.entity_id
_entity_poly.type
_entity_poly.pdbx_seq_one_letter_code
_entity_poly.pdbx_strand_id
1 'polypeptide(L)'
;MTDIWSKLAQPPAEYRSAPLWSWNDRLETEELERQIGEMHRAGIGGFFMHARGGLQTPYMGEAWMEAVRVSIAKSRELGMKAWFYDENGWPSGFADGEVPSKGLAYQQKRLAWEQAPFQEPDGRTLAYYALQDGEYRLLPDSEAGQADLRIYYEVNPYYTDTLSKLAVGEFIQAAYERYWQEFGAAFGPELPGVFTDEPQFARGGLPWSFELEEVFASRNGYTVLDILPSLFFDTGRFRKARYDYWECVTAMFTEAYAKQIGDFCASRGWSATGHVVDEQELMHQVTSVGDPLAFYEYLQIPGCDWLGRFVGEEPLVPKQVGSVARQLGKKRTITESFGCSGWNVSFQDLKRIGEWQFVHGINFLCQHLEGYSLRGLRKRDYPPSLFYQQPWWEDYRRFNDYFARLSLLLAEGAGRAEVLVLHPVRTAWVLQRGEDHAETMPYHESFAQLTRWLCRDFIEHDYGSESIIARHGRVADGRFIVGEAAYRTVIVPPCLTLDAATVRLLREFALQGGRLIACAPYPVLVDGEESRELAGLLENAVRPAWTAEALYEAVIPASPPLVSITGEDGRRLAADTLNVRSMTLEDSRLYYIVNSGTEGLGRAEITLRQRGSVALIDLETGETSALETRDSAGGTFVALELYPARSLMLKVDEGPAGLSGRITGNGPDAGQVIRNAEESRAIAEQEENEGSVLRLGPVWNVREADLNSLTLDRARLRIGGGECSLEQPVIFIQERLLAYGQPAEVELEFRFAVEFDLTPERELYLVLERPELHALELNGEALANADCGWWRDISFRKIDIAGKVRSGENIVRLRTSYHPSAELLAKLAKAEQFEAEGNNLTLEQEFESLYIVGTFGVESEAGFTAEERRAVCTEGPFKLTERSDTVGAGDLTEQGFPFFAGTVVLEQIVPYEPGHGRLLWSFGTAPDAIVARLSINGAEVRPFLWEPYFADITEWMREGDNVVTLALTGSCRNLLGPHHHIKGEVYKVGPDSFKDKPGWTDKDLAADTHVYQERYAFVRFGLSSDPLIIGKA
;
A
#
# COMPACT_ATOMS: atom_id res chain seq x y z
N MET A 1 -24.46 6.95 26.37
CA MET A 1 -23.65 7.05 25.13
C MET A 1 -22.36 7.71 25.54
N THR A 2 -21.23 7.03 25.33
CA THR A 2 -19.90 7.57 25.63
C THR A 2 -19.55 8.59 24.54
N ASP A 3 -19.25 9.80 24.96
CA ASP A 3 -18.77 10.92 24.16
C ASP A 3 -17.60 10.50 23.25
N ILE A 4 -17.75 10.61 21.93
CA ILE A 4 -16.72 10.20 20.96
C ILE A 4 -15.43 11.03 21.10
N TRP A 5 -15.55 12.31 21.45
CA TRP A 5 -14.44 13.23 21.59
C TRP A 5 -13.48 12.76 22.69
N SER A 6 -14.01 12.18 23.77
CA SER A 6 -13.21 11.60 24.87
C SER A 6 -12.33 10.41 24.44
N LYS A 7 -12.70 9.71 23.36
CA LYS A 7 -11.95 8.55 22.85
C LYS A 7 -10.75 8.94 22.00
N LEU A 8 -10.62 10.21 21.60
CA LEU A 8 -9.47 10.67 20.79
C LEU A 8 -8.14 10.55 21.53
N ALA A 9 -8.13 10.69 22.86
CA ALA A 9 -6.91 10.53 23.64
C ALA A 9 -6.35 9.09 23.56
N GLN A 10 -7.24 8.09 23.51
CA GLN A 10 -6.88 6.68 23.40
C GLN A 10 -7.91 5.93 22.56
N PRO A 11 -7.75 5.90 21.22
CA PRO A 11 -8.68 5.22 20.34
C PRO A 11 -8.79 3.72 20.66
N PRO A 12 -10.01 3.15 20.69
CA PRO A 12 -10.22 1.72 20.84
C PRO A 12 -9.54 0.88 19.75
N ALA A 13 -9.22 -0.38 20.05
CA ALA A 13 -8.55 -1.31 19.13
C ALA A 13 -9.24 -1.48 17.78
N GLU A 14 -10.58 -1.37 17.73
CA GLU A 14 -11.33 -1.49 16.47
C GLU A 14 -11.02 -0.36 15.47
N TYR A 15 -10.56 0.82 15.90
CA TYR A 15 -10.15 1.93 15.01
C TYR A 15 -8.66 1.97 14.75
N ARG A 16 -7.87 1.14 15.44
CA ARG A 16 -6.45 1.01 15.17
C ARG A 16 -6.24 0.14 13.93
N SER A 17 -5.04 0.21 13.34
CA SER A 17 -4.70 -0.59 12.17
C SER A 17 -4.65 -2.08 12.49
N ALA A 18 -4.80 -2.90 11.44
CA ALA A 18 -4.60 -4.33 11.49
C ALA A 18 -3.81 -4.73 10.25
N PRO A 19 -2.49 -4.94 10.37
CA PRO A 19 -1.65 -5.14 9.20
C PRO A 19 -1.49 -6.62 8.85
N LEU A 20 -0.90 -6.90 7.70
CA LEU A 20 -0.58 -8.26 7.26
C LEU A 20 0.64 -8.77 8.01
N TRP A 21 0.42 -9.62 9.00
CA TRP A 21 1.50 -10.29 9.71
C TRP A 21 1.91 -11.55 8.95
N SER A 22 3.01 -11.43 8.21
CA SER A 22 3.49 -12.45 7.29
C SER A 22 4.16 -13.59 8.04
N TRP A 23 3.40 -14.67 8.24
CA TRP A 23 3.87 -15.95 8.72
C TRP A 23 4.67 -16.64 7.62
N ASN A 24 5.97 -16.40 7.67
CA ASN A 24 6.91 -16.77 6.62
C ASN A 24 8.05 -17.64 7.15
N ASP A 25 7.95 -18.27 8.30
CA ASP A 25 9.00 -19.14 8.85
C ASP A 25 8.38 -20.32 9.62
N ARG A 26 9.17 -21.07 10.38
CA ARG A 26 8.66 -21.98 11.40
C ARG A 26 8.08 -21.14 12.54
N LEU A 27 6.80 -21.34 12.78
CA LEU A 27 6.04 -20.60 13.79
C LEU A 27 6.28 -21.23 15.17
N GLU A 28 6.80 -20.43 16.09
CA GLU A 28 7.13 -20.81 17.46
C GLU A 28 6.29 -20.01 18.44
N THR A 29 5.68 -20.68 19.42
CA THR A 29 4.74 -20.07 20.38
C THR A 29 5.31 -18.80 21.04
N GLU A 30 6.54 -18.87 21.57
CA GLU A 30 7.16 -17.75 22.29
C GLU A 30 7.37 -16.53 21.38
N GLU A 31 7.74 -16.76 20.13
CA GLU A 31 7.97 -15.68 19.17
C GLU A 31 6.66 -15.07 18.67
N LEU A 32 5.63 -15.89 18.44
CA LEU A 32 4.28 -15.39 18.14
C LEU A 32 3.79 -14.46 19.25
N GLU A 33 3.88 -14.89 20.51
CA GLU A 33 3.46 -14.07 21.66
C GLU A 33 4.28 -12.79 21.82
N ARG A 34 5.60 -12.87 21.61
CA ARG A 34 6.49 -11.71 21.66
C ARG A 34 6.13 -10.70 20.59
N GLN A 35 5.96 -11.14 19.33
CA GLN A 35 5.63 -10.28 18.19
C GLN A 35 4.24 -9.63 18.34
N ILE A 36 3.25 -10.35 18.87
CA ILE A 36 1.95 -9.75 19.22
C ILE A 36 2.12 -8.68 20.31
N GLY A 37 2.98 -8.93 21.30
CA GLY A 37 3.38 -7.94 22.29
C GLY A 37 4.04 -6.70 21.68
N GLU A 38 4.93 -6.86 20.70
CA GLU A 38 5.52 -5.75 19.94
C GLU A 38 4.44 -4.91 19.24
N MET A 39 3.55 -5.56 18.48
CA MET A 39 2.48 -4.86 17.75
C MET A 39 1.60 -4.05 18.71
N HIS A 40 1.20 -4.64 19.84
CA HIS A 40 0.43 -3.93 20.87
C HIS A 40 1.18 -2.69 21.39
N ARG A 41 2.48 -2.81 21.70
CA ARG A 41 3.30 -1.68 22.17
C ARG A 41 3.42 -0.57 21.14
N ALA A 42 3.48 -0.93 19.86
CA ALA A 42 3.48 -0.01 18.74
C ALA A 42 2.08 0.57 18.40
N GLY A 43 1.05 0.33 19.22
CA GLY A 43 -0.28 0.92 19.03
C GLY A 43 -1.11 0.28 17.91
N ILE A 44 -0.73 -0.91 17.44
CA ILE A 44 -1.50 -1.69 16.47
C ILE A 44 -2.69 -2.35 17.17
N GLY A 45 -3.85 -2.41 16.50
CA GLY A 45 -5.11 -2.90 17.08
C GLY A 45 -5.43 -4.36 16.81
N GLY A 46 -4.82 -4.93 15.78
CA GLY A 46 -5.06 -6.29 15.32
C GLY A 46 -4.03 -6.70 14.28
N PHE A 47 -4.22 -7.85 13.64
CA PHE A 47 -3.37 -8.33 12.55
C PHE A 47 -4.08 -9.43 11.78
N PHE A 48 -3.71 -9.60 10.50
CA PHE A 48 -4.09 -10.72 9.67
C PHE A 48 -2.98 -11.76 9.68
N MET A 49 -3.29 -13.01 10.06
CA MET A 49 -2.32 -14.11 10.09
C MET A 49 -2.06 -14.63 8.67
N HIS A 50 -1.15 -13.97 7.96
CA HIS A 50 -0.95 -14.11 6.51
C HIS A 50 0.14 -15.15 6.20
N ALA A 51 -0.24 -16.30 5.63
CA ALA A 51 0.73 -17.28 5.14
C ALA A 51 1.49 -16.74 3.91
N ARG A 52 2.82 -16.81 3.94
CA ARG A 52 3.65 -16.17 2.92
C ARG A 52 4.91 -16.99 2.59
N GLY A 53 5.53 -16.68 1.44
CA GLY A 53 6.75 -17.31 0.95
C GLY A 53 7.81 -17.49 2.06
N GLY A 54 8.31 -18.72 2.20
CA GLY A 54 9.23 -19.10 3.26
C GLY A 54 8.60 -19.83 4.45
N LEU A 55 7.27 -19.94 4.51
CA LEU A 55 6.56 -20.67 5.56
C LEU A 55 7.05 -22.13 5.65
N GLN A 56 7.49 -22.53 6.85
CA GLN A 56 7.93 -23.91 7.14
C GLN A 56 6.89 -24.71 7.93
N THR A 57 5.97 -24.02 8.62
CA THR A 57 4.84 -24.68 9.29
C THR A 57 3.79 -25.07 8.25
N PRO A 58 3.39 -26.35 8.11
CA PRO A 58 2.43 -26.77 7.10
C PRO A 58 1.10 -26.03 7.21
N TYR A 59 0.67 -25.37 6.13
CA TYR A 59 -0.56 -24.59 6.08
C TYR A 59 -1.77 -25.46 6.43
N MET A 60 -2.69 -24.89 7.22
CA MET A 60 -3.88 -25.55 7.75
C MET A 60 -3.63 -26.80 8.63
N GLY A 61 -2.39 -27.27 8.81
CA GLY A 61 -2.05 -28.41 9.66
C GLY A 61 -2.27 -28.19 11.16
N GLU A 62 -2.01 -29.22 11.98
CA GLU A 62 -2.17 -29.13 13.44
C GLU A 62 -1.31 -28.02 14.07
N ALA A 63 -0.05 -27.90 13.63
CA ALA A 63 0.86 -26.85 14.10
C ALA A 63 0.41 -25.44 13.68
N TRP A 64 -0.20 -25.29 12.49
CA TRP A 64 -0.82 -24.03 12.06
C TRP A 64 -1.99 -23.66 12.96
N MET A 65 -2.89 -24.60 13.23
CA MET A 65 -4.04 -24.35 14.11
C MET A 65 -3.63 -24.03 15.56
N GLU A 66 -2.53 -24.62 16.05
CA GLU A 66 -1.97 -24.23 17.34
C GLU A 66 -1.40 -22.81 17.33
N ALA A 67 -0.64 -22.42 16.30
CA ALA A 67 -0.14 -21.05 16.16
C ALA A 67 -1.29 -20.02 16.13
N VAL A 68 -2.38 -20.34 15.43
CA VAL A 68 -3.62 -19.53 15.41
C VAL A 68 -4.23 -19.45 16.80
N ARG A 69 -4.36 -20.56 17.51
CA ARG A 69 -4.91 -20.62 18.88
C ARG A 69 -4.12 -19.75 19.86
N VAL A 70 -2.80 -19.84 19.83
CA VAL A 70 -1.88 -19.01 20.62
C VAL A 70 -2.11 -17.54 20.31
N SER A 71 -2.19 -17.19 19.02
CA SER A 71 -2.35 -15.81 18.57
C SER A 71 -3.70 -15.20 18.99
N ILE A 72 -4.78 -15.97 18.92
CA ILE A 72 -6.11 -15.57 19.41
C ILE A 72 -6.08 -15.36 20.93
N ALA A 73 -5.51 -16.30 21.68
CA ALA A 73 -5.42 -16.21 23.13
C ALA A 73 -4.62 -14.98 23.59
N LYS A 74 -3.46 -14.74 22.97
CA LYS A 74 -2.63 -13.57 23.28
C LYS A 74 -3.29 -12.25 22.88
N SER A 75 -3.96 -12.22 21.73
CA SER A 75 -4.71 -11.04 21.29
C SER A 75 -5.81 -10.66 22.30
N ARG A 76 -6.53 -11.65 22.81
CA ARG A 76 -7.56 -11.44 23.84
C ARG A 76 -6.98 -10.89 25.14
N GLU A 77 -5.82 -11.39 25.58
CA GLU A 77 -5.11 -10.86 26.76
C GLU A 77 -4.82 -9.36 26.62
N LEU A 78 -4.44 -8.92 25.41
CA LEU A 78 -4.03 -7.55 25.12
C LEU A 78 -5.17 -6.66 24.57
N GLY A 79 -6.36 -7.21 24.35
CA GLY A 79 -7.49 -6.50 23.75
C GLY A 79 -7.32 -6.19 22.25
N MET A 80 -6.47 -6.94 21.55
CA MET A 80 -6.25 -6.86 20.10
C MET A 80 -7.23 -7.73 19.31
N LYS A 81 -7.24 -7.57 17.98
CA LYS A 81 -8.09 -8.29 17.04
C LYS A 81 -7.28 -9.21 16.13
N ALA A 82 -7.37 -10.52 16.34
CA ALA A 82 -6.78 -11.52 15.43
C ALA A 82 -7.74 -11.81 14.27
N TRP A 83 -7.28 -11.61 13.04
CA TRP A 83 -8.02 -11.88 11.81
C TRP A 83 -7.42 -13.06 11.05
N PHE A 84 -8.26 -13.80 10.36
CA PHE A 84 -7.79 -14.86 9.47
C PHE A 84 -7.43 -14.30 8.10
N TYR A 85 -6.49 -14.97 7.46
CA TYR A 85 -6.21 -14.87 6.04
C TYR A 85 -6.57 -16.22 5.40
N ASP A 86 -7.17 -16.21 4.22
CA ASP A 86 -7.83 -17.39 3.64
C ASP A 86 -6.96 -18.26 2.73
N GLU A 87 -5.70 -17.88 2.49
CA GLU A 87 -4.85 -18.53 1.49
C GLU A 87 -3.37 -18.72 1.90
N ASN A 88 -2.66 -19.67 1.27
CA ASN A 88 -1.21 -19.80 1.32
C ASN A 88 -0.55 -19.30 0.02
N GLY A 89 -0.21 -18.00 0.01
CA GLY A 89 0.23 -17.26 -1.18
C GLY A 89 -0.96 -16.77 -2.00
N TRP A 90 -0.97 -15.50 -2.39
CA TRP A 90 -2.04 -14.90 -3.19
C TRP A 90 -1.93 -15.30 -4.67
N PRO A 91 -3.03 -15.25 -5.45
CA PRO A 91 -4.39 -14.79 -5.11
C PRO A 91 -5.28 -15.83 -4.40
N SER A 92 -6.24 -15.41 -3.58
CA SER A 92 -7.17 -16.27 -2.84
C SER A 92 -8.09 -17.10 -3.74
N GLY A 93 -8.34 -18.35 -3.34
CA GLY A 93 -9.38 -19.18 -3.94
C GLY A 93 -8.98 -20.62 -4.21
N PHE A 94 -7.71 -20.98 -4.04
CA PHE A 94 -7.16 -22.28 -4.41
C PHE A 94 -6.74 -23.16 -3.22
N ALA A 95 -6.71 -22.61 -2.00
CA ALA A 95 -6.40 -23.27 -0.73
C ALA A 95 -5.12 -24.13 -0.81
N ASP A 96 -3.98 -23.49 -1.08
CA ASP A 96 -2.67 -24.15 -1.24
C ASP A 96 -2.68 -25.27 -2.31
N GLY A 97 -3.51 -25.09 -3.33
CA GLY A 97 -3.66 -26.02 -4.45
C GLY A 97 -4.66 -27.16 -4.20
N GLU A 98 -5.27 -27.25 -3.01
CA GLU A 98 -6.22 -28.31 -2.68
C GLU A 98 -7.44 -28.29 -3.62
N VAL A 99 -8.03 -27.12 -3.86
CA VAL A 99 -9.24 -26.98 -4.69
C VAL A 99 -9.00 -27.39 -6.15
N PRO A 100 -8.03 -26.80 -6.88
CA PRO A 100 -7.79 -27.17 -8.29
C PRO A 100 -7.29 -28.62 -8.46
N SER A 101 -6.74 -29.25 -7.41
CA SER A 101 -6.34 -30.67 -7.45
C SER A 101 -7.52 -31.64 -7.61
N LYS A 102 -8.76 -31.22 -7.31
CA LYS A 102 -9.98 -32.04 -7.44
C LYS A 102 -10.43 -32.26 -8.88
N GLY A 103 -9.76 -31.61 -9.84
CA GLY A 103 -9.89 -31.87 -11.27
C GLY A 103 -10.66 -30.79 -12.01
N LEU A 104 -10.97 -31.08 -13.27
CA LEU A 104 -11.37 -30.09 -14.27
C LEU A 104 -12.57 -29.21 -13.88
N ALA A 105 -13.52 -29.73 -13.10
CA ALA A 105 -14.67 -28.96 -12.64
C ALA A 105 -14.27 -27.79 -11.71
N TYR A 106 -13.15 -27.90 -11.01
CA TYR A 106 -12.66 -26.93 -10.03
C TYR A 106 -11.58 -26.00 -10.57
N GLN A 107 -10.92 -26.38 -11.68
CA GLN A 107 -9.80 -25.65 -12.26
C GLN A 107 -10.26 -24.45 -13.08
N GLN A 108 -9.55 -23.33 -13.03
CA GLN A 108 -9.81 -22.15 -13.84
C GLN A 108 -9.75 -22.49 -15.34
N LYS A 109 -10.67 -21.90 -16.12
CA LYS A 109 -10.74 -22.09 -17.58
C LYS A 109 -10.88 -20.74 -18.28
N ARG A 110 -10.32 -20.65 -19.48
CA ARG A 110 -10.48 -19.49 -20.36
C ARG A 110 -10.81 -19.92 -21.78
N LEU A 111 -11.56 -19.10 -22.50
CA LEU A 111 -11.87 -19.29 -23.91
C LEU A 111 -10.64 -19.02 -24.77
N ALA A 112 -10.45 -19.86 -25.78
CA ALA A 112 -9.46 -19.71 -26.84
C ALA A 112 -10.08 -20.07 -28.19
N TRP A 113 -9.44 -19.65 -29.28
CA TRP A 113 -9.94 -19.89 -30.63
C TRP A 113 -8.82 -20.23 -31.60
N GLU A 114 -9.17 -20.89 -32.68
CA GLU A 114 -8.27 -21.16 -33.81
C GLU A 114 -9.02 -21.08 -35.14
N GLN A 115 -8.34 -20.62 -36.19
CA GLN A 115 -8.84 -20.65 -37.57
C GLN A 115 -8.40 -21.93 -38.27
N ALA A 116 -9.21 -22.42 -39.20
CA ALA A 116 -8.86 -23.58 -40.00
C ALA A 116 -7.58 -23.34 -40.83
N PRO A 117 -6.70 -24.35 -41.00
CA PRO A 117 -6.83 -25.73 -40.51
C PRO A 117 -6.52 -25.88 -39.02
N PHE A 118 -7.38 -26.63 -38.33
CA PHE A 118 -7.31 -26.90 -36.89
C PHE A 118 -6.15 -27.80 -36.50
N GLN A 119 -5.46 -27.48 -35.40
CA GLN A 119 -4.45 -28.36 -34.82
C GLN A 119 -5.13 -29.33 -33.83
N GLU A 120 -4.72 -30.61 -33.88
CA GLU A 120 -5.32 -31.79 -33.21
C GLU A 120 -6.38 -31.45 -32.14
N PRO A 121 -7.68 -31.59 -32.44
CA PRO A 121 -8.74 -31.22 -31.49
C PRO A 121 -8.69 -32.14 -30.27
N ASP A 122 -8.19 -31.62 -29.15
CA ASP A 122 -8.39 -32.22 -27.84
C ASP A 122 -9.88 -32.10 -27.46
N GLY A 123 -10.38 -32.93 -26.55
CA GLY A 123 -11.81 -33.02 -26.20
C GLY A 123 -12.41 -31.77 -25.52
N ARG A 124 -11.87 -30.57 -25.78
CA ARG A 124 -12.22 -29.28 -25.17
C ARG A 124 -12.91 -28.31 -26.13
N THR A 125 -13.21 -28.76 -27.36
CA THR A 125 -13.96 -27.95 -28.32
C THR A 125 -15.36 -27.65 -27.80
N LEU A 126 -15.73 -26.38 -27.80
CA LEU A 126 -17.06 -25.91 -27.43
C LEU A 126 -17.97 -25.79 -28.64
N ALA A 127 -17.48 -25.21 -29.74
CA ALA A 127 -18.28 -24.97 -30.93
C ALA A 127 -17.43 -24.75 -32.19
N TYR A 128 -18.06 -25.04 -33.33
CA TYR A 128 -17.52 -24.81 -34.67
C TYR A 128 -18.36 -23.79 -35.43
N TYR A 129 -17.71 -22.93 -36.22
CA TYR A 129 -18.38 -21.87 -36.97
C TYR A 129 -17.90 -21.81 -38.41
N ALA A 130 -18.82 -21.53 -39.33
CA ALA A 130 -18.50 -21.16 -40.72
C ALA A 130 -18.62 -19.65 -40.90
N LEU A 131 -17.70 -19.06 -41.66
CA LEU A 131 -17.75 -17.66 -42.06
C LEU A 131 -18.63 -17.51 -43.31
N GLN A 132 -19.76 -16.83 -43.17
CA GLN A 132 -20.72 -16.57 -44.25
C GLN A 132 -21.05 -15.08 -44.28
N ASP A 133 -20.81 -14.42 -45.43
CA ASP A 133 -21.08 -12.98 -45.63
C ASP A 133 -20.44 -12.05 -44.57
N GLY A 134 -19.29 -12.45 -44.01
CA GLY A 134 -18.58 -11.71 -42.96
C GLY A 134 -19.07 -12.01 -41.53
N GLU A 135 -20.03 -12.92 -41.37
CA GLU A 135 -20.55 -13.34 -40.08
C GLU A 135 -20.23 -14.81 -39.77
N TYR A 136 -19.95 -15.11 -38.50
CA TYR A 136 -19.73 -16.48 -38.05
C TYR A 136 -21.05 -17.14 -37.66
N ARG A 137 -21.40 -18.23 -38.33
CA ARG A 137 -22.59 -19.03 -38.05
C ARG A 137 -22.21 -20.33 -37.35
N LEU A 138 -22.87 -20.61 -36.23
CA LEU A 138 -22.74 -21.87 -35.49
C LEU A 138 -23.11 -23.07 -36.38
N LEU A 139 -22.24 -24.09 -36.41
CA LEU A 139 -22.43 -25.33 -37.14
C LEU A 139 -22.86 -26.46 -36.19
N PRO A 140 -23.71 -27.40 -36.65
CA PRO A 140 -23.90 -28.65 -35.94
C PRO A 140 -22.65 -29.52 -36.03
N ASP A 141 -22.43 -30.40 -35.05
CA ASP A 141 -21.26 -31.30 -35.01
C ASP A 141 -21.07 -32.13 -36.29
N SER A 142 -22.17 -32.48 -36.98
CA SER A 142 -22.14 -33.20 -38.26
C SER A 142 -21.46 -32.43 -39.40
N GLU A 143 -21.31 -31.12 -39.26
CA GLU A 143 -20.74 -30.22 -40.26
C GLU A 143 -19.38 -29.63 -39.84
N ALA A 144 -18.80 -30.08 -38.71
CA ALA A 144 -17.54 -29.55 -38.17
C ALA A 144 -16.37 -29.54 -39.17
N GLY A 145 -16.34 -30.48 -40.13
CA GLY A 145 -15.33 -30.53 -41.19
C GLY A 145 -15.39 -29.37 -42.21
N GLN A 146 -16.41 -28.51 -42.13
CA GLN A 146 -16.59 -27.32 -42.97
C GLN A 146 -16.34 -26.02 -42.20
N ALA A 147 -15.88 -26.10 -40.95
CA ALA A 147 -15.72 -24.93 -40.10
C ALA A 147 -14.48 -24.10 -40.48
N ASP A 148 -14.63 -22.78 -40.40
CA ASP A 148 -13.56 -21.80 -40.55
C ASP A 148 -12.95 -21.39 -39.20
N LEU A 149 -13.71 -21.56 -38.12
CA LEU A 149 -13.34 -21.18 -36.75
C LEU A 149 -13.76 -22.27 -35.76
N ARG A 150 -12.85 -22.61 -34.83
CA ARG A 150 -13.12 -23.45 -33.66
C ARG A 150 -12.92 -22.62 -32.41
N ILE A 151 -13.86 -22.68 -31.48
CA ILE A 151 -13.71 -22.11 -30.13
C ILE A 151 -13.67 -23.26 -29.13
N TYR A 152 -12.70 -23.20 -28.22
CA TYR A 152 -12.41 -24.21 -27.21
C TYR A 152 -12.03 -23.52 -25.90
N TYR A 153 -11.80 -24.28 -24.83
CA TYR A 153 -11.28 -23.73 -23.58
C TYR A 153 -9.90 -24.30 -23.23
N GLU A 154 -9.07 -23.45 -22.65
CA GLU A 154 -7.81 -23.80 -22.00
C GLU A 154 -8.02 -23.91 -20.50
N VAL A 155 -7.17 -24.69 -19.84
CA VAL A 155 -7.27 -24.98 -18.40
C VAL A 155 -6.01 -24.47 -17.72
N ASN A 156 -6.18 -23.64 -16.69
CA ASN A 156 -5.13 -23.37 -15.72
C ASN A 156 -5.30 -24.34 -14.54
N PRO A 157 -4.43 -25.36 -14.39
CA PRO A 157 -4.57 -26.37 -13.36
C PRO A 157 -4.10 -25.88 -11.97
N TYR A 158 -3.56 -24.67 -11.86
CA TYR A 158 -2.98 -24.12 -10.63
C TYR A 158 -3.93 -23.18 -9.87
N TYR A 159 -5.07 -22.83 -10.47
CA TYR A 159 -6.01 -21.89 -9.86
C TYR A 159 -7.46 -22.34 -10.00
N THR A 160 -8.35 -21.78 -9.18
CA THR A 160 -9.75 -22.21 -9.06
C THR A 160 -10.67 -21.49 -10.04
N ASP A 161 -11.70 -22.20 -10.52
CA ASP A 161 -12.82 -21.62 -11.26
C ASP A 161 -13.70 -20.75 -10.34
N THR A 162 -13.38 -19.47 -10.23
CA THR A 162 -14.08 -18.52 -9.36
C THR A 162 -15.49 -18.15 -9.86
N LEU A 163 -15.88 -18.60 -11.06
CA LEU A 163 -17.26 -18.48 -11.56
C LEU A 163 -18.17 -19.62 -11.07
N SER A 164 -17.61 -20.74 -10.65
CA SER A 164 -18.36 -21.92 -10.23
C SER A 164 -18.74 -21.86 -8.75
N LYS A 165 -20.05 -21.99 -8.47
CA LYS A 165 -20.52 -22.07 -7.08
C LYS A 165 -19.98 -23.31 -6.37
N LEU A 166 -19.82 -24.41 -7.12
CA LEU A 166 -19.21 -25.66 -6.62
C LEU A 166 -17.76 -25.44 -6.20
N ALA A 167 -16.95 -24.82 -7.06
CA ALA A 167 -15.52 -24.67 -6.80
C ALA A 167 -15.24 -23.71 -5.64
N VAL A 168 -15.94 -22.57 -5.58
CA VAL A 168 -15.83 -21.66 -4.43
C VAL A 168 -16.41 -22.28 -3.15
N GLY A 169 -17.49 -23.05 -3.27
CA GLY A 169 -18.04 -23.79 -2.13
C GLY A 169 -17.00 -24.72 -1.50
N GLU A 170 -16.16 -25.34 -2.32
CA GLU A 170 -15.04 -26.14 -1.85
C GLU A 170 -13.94 -25.30 -1.19
N PHE A 171 -13.58 -24.15 -1.75
CA PHE A 171 -12.65 -23.21 -1.12
C PHE A 171 -13.13 -22.79 0.29
N ILE A 172 -14.42 -22.50 0.43
CA ILE A 172 -15.04 -22.21 1.73
C ILE A 172 -14.92 -23.41 2.69
N GLN A 173 -15.09 -24.65 2.22
CA GLN A 173 -14.90 -25.83 3.06
C GLN A 173 -13.44 -26.00 3.50
N ALA A 174 -12.49 -25.85 2.59
CA ALA A 174 -11.07 -26.08 2.84
C ALA A 174 -10.45 -25.07 3.83
N ALA A 175 -10.85 -23.80 3.75
CA ALA A 175 -10.30 -22.73 4.58
C ALA A 175 -11.28 -22.22 5.66
N TYR A 176 -12.43 -21.67 5.25
CA TYR A 176 -13.33 -20.92 6.13
C TYR A 176 -14.05 -21.82 7.15
N GLU A 177 -14.64 -22.92 6.68
CA GLU A 177 -15.34 -23.87 7.54
C GLU A 177 -14.35 -24.57 8.49
N ARG A 178 -13.13 -24.83 8.04
CA ARG A 178 -12.07 -25.37 8.90
C ARG A 178 -11.74 -24.44 10.07
N TYR A 179 -11.53 -23.16 9.81
CA TYR A 179 -11.36 -22.17 10.89
C TYR A 179 -12.59 -22.08 11.79
N TRP A 180 -13.80 -22.12 11.23
CA TRP A 180 -15.03 -22.07 12.01
C TRP A 180 -15.21 -23.29 12.93
N GLN A 181 -14.90 -24.50 12.46
CA GLN A 181 -14.99 -25.72 13.25
C GLN A 181 -14.01 -25.70 14.44
N GLU A 182 -12.79 -25.22 14.21
CA GLU A 182 -11.76 -25.16 15.25
C GLU A 182 -11.99 -24.03 16.27
N PHE A 183 -12.43 -22.85 15.81
CA PHE A 183 -12.43 -21.64 16.65
C PHE A 183 -13.81 -21.00 16.85
N GLY A 184 -14.78 -21.25 15.97
CA GLY A 184 -16.06 -20.54 15.95
C GLY A 184 -16.87 -20.68 17.24
N ALA A 185 -16.94 -21.89 17.82
CA ALA A 185 -17.68 -22.11 19.07
C ALA A 185 -17.02 -21.46 20.30
N ALA A 186 -15.68 -21.42 20.33
CA ALA A 186 -14.92 -20.94 21.48
C ALA A 186 -14.67 -19.42 21.44
N PHE A 187 -14.48 -18.86 20.23
CA PHE A 187 -14.00 -17.49 20.02
C PHE A 187 -14.83 -16.70 18.99
N GLY A 188 -15.84 -17.31 18.36
CA GLY A 188 -16.59 -16.73 17.24
C GLY A 188 -17.02 -15.27 17.42
N PRO A 189 -17.64 -14.88 18.56
CA PRO A 189 -18.04 -13.49 18.81
C PRO A 189 -16.88 -12.49 18.99
N GLU A 190 -15.67 -12.98 19.28
CA GLU A 190 -14.48 -12.15 19.52
C GLU A 190 -13.64 -11.97 18.24
N LEU A 191 -13.74 -12.93 17.31
CA LEU A 191 -13.03 -12.95 16.04
C LEU A 191 -13.72 -12.06 15.00
N PRO A 192 -13.01 -11.13 14.35
CA PRO A 192 -13.66 -10.17 13.46
C PRO A 192 -14.06 -10.75 12.10
N GLY A 193 -13.27 -11.68 11.55
CA GLY A 193 -13.52 -12.29 10.25
C GLY A 193 -12.27 -12.64 9.45
N VAL A 194 -12.39 -12.60 8.12
CA VAL A 194 -11.42 -13.18 7.18
C VAL A 194 -11.10 -12.19 6.05
N PHE A 195 -9.82 -12.08 5.70
CA PHE A 195 -9.32 -11.33 4.56
C PHE A 195 -9.17 -12.23 3.34
N THR A 196 -9.64 -11.75 2.18
CA THR A 196 -9.49 -12.38 0.87
C THR A 196 -8.68 -11.46 -0.06
N ASP A 197 -7.72 -12.01 -0.78
CA ASP A 197 -6.70 -11.25 -1.51
C ASP A 197 -6.73 -11.55 -3.01
N GLU A 198 -6.91 -10.53 -3.83
CA GLU A 198 -6.80 -10.58 -5.29
C GLU A 198 -7.56 -11.70 -6.06
N PRO A 199 -8.78 -12.16 -5.67
CA PRO A 199 -9.48 -13.17 -6.45
C PRO A 199 -9.85 -12.67 -7.85
N GLN A 200 -9.77 -13.57 -8.84
CA GLN A 200 -9.96 -13.25 -10.26
C GLN A 200 -10.54 -14.42 -11.06
N PHE A 201 -11.12 -14.16 -12.24
CA PHE A 201 -11.64 -15.24 -13.09
C PHE A 201 -10.76 -15.63 -14.27
N ALA A 202 -10.07 -14.69 -14.93
CA ALA A 202 -9.16 -14.95 -16.05
C ALA A 202 -8.39 -13.68 -16.46
N ARG A 203 -7.51 -13.17 -15.59
CA ARG A 203 -6.70 -11.94 -15.82
C ARG A 203 -6.18 -11.84 -17.26
N GLY A 204 -6.61 -10.81 -17.99
CA GLY A 204 -6.23 -10.56 -19.39
C GLY A 204 -6.91 -11.43 -20.45
N GLY A 205 -7.83 -12.32 -20.09
CA GLY A 205 -8.52 -13.25 -20.99
C GLY A 205 -10.05 -13.25 -20.85
N LEU A 206 -10.68 -14.20 -21.53
CA LEU A 206 -12.14 -14.42 -21.49
C LEU A 206 -12.41 -15.68 -20.66
N PRO A 207 -13.05 -15.60 -19.49
CA PRO A 207 -13.25 -16.76 -18.63
C PRO A 207 -14.27 -17.75 -19.20
N TRP A 208 -14.12 -19.02 -18.85
CA TRP A 208 -15.12 -20.06 -19.12
C TRP A 208 -15.44 -20.82 -17.84
N SER A 209 -16.67 -21.28 -17.71
CA SER A 209 -17.07 -22.24 -16.68
C SER A 209 -18.11 -23.18 -17.26
N PHE A 210 -18.18 -24.41 -16.73
CA PHE A 210 -19.18 -25.37 -17.16
C PHE A 210 -20.60 -24.98 -16.76
N GLU A 211 -20.76 -24.08 -15.79
CA GLU A 211 -22.05 -23.51 -15.41
C GLU A 211 -22.49 -22.36 -16.34
N LEU A 212 -21.58 -21.80 -17.14
CA LEU A 212 -21.84 -20.56 -17.90
C LEU A 212 -22.94 -20.72 -18.94
N GLU A 213 -22.99 -21.84 -19.68
CA GLU A 213 -23.99 -22.02 -20.73
C GLU A 213 -25.43 -22.00 -20.20
N GLU A 214 -25.69 -22.76 -19.13
CA GLU A 214 -27.01 -22.81 -18.49
C GLU A 214 -27.39 -21.45 -17.88
N VAL A 215 -26.47 -20.84 -17.13
CA VAL A 215 -26.72 -19.54 -16.48
C VAL A 215 -26.97 -18.46 -17.53
N PHE A 216 -26.15 -18.40 -18.59
CA PHE A 216 -26.30 -17.44 -19.66
C PHE A 216 -27.65 -17.60 -20.39
N ALA A 217 -28.01 -18.84 -20.75
CA ALA A 217 -29.28 -19.11 -21.42
C ALA A 217 -30.49 -18.73 -20.56
N SER A 218 -30.41 -18.97 -19.25
CA SER A 218 -31.48 -18.61 -18.31
C SER A 218 -31.68 -17.08 -18.19
N ARG A 219 -30.59 -16.30 -18.28
CA ARG A 219 -30.60 -14.84 -18.16
C ARG A 219 -30.97 -14.13 -19.45
N ASN A 220 -30.42 -14.59 -20.56
CA ASN A 220 -30.48 -13.89 -21.84
C ASN A 220 -31.50 -14.49 -22.83
N GLY A 221 -31.95 -15.73 -22.60
CA GLY A 221 -32.96 -16.40 -23.44
C GLY A 221 -32.41 -17.02 -24.73
N TYR A 222 -31.08 -17.11 -24.89
CA TYR A 222 -30.39 -17.76 -26.02
C TYR A 222 -29.05 -18.36 -25.54
N THR A 223 -28.44 -19.26 -26.31
CA THR A 223 -27.19 -19.94 -25.86
C THR A 223 -25.97 -19.05 -26.03
N VAL A 224 -25.02 -19.13 -25.10
CA VAL A 224 -23.73 -18.44 -25.21
C VAL A 224 -22.94 -18.88 -26.45
N LEU A 225 -23.18 -20.11 -26.92
CA LEU A 225 -22.55 -20.64 -28.14
C LEU A 225 -22.89 -19.82 -29.39
N ASP A 226 -24.04 -19.14 -29.42
CA ASP A 226 -24.42 -18.28 -30.55
C ASP A 226 -23.55 -17.03 -30.68
N ILE A 227 -22.86 -16.63 -29.59
CA ILE A 227 -22.14 -15.35 -29.52
C ILE A 227 -20.63 -15.47 -29.30
N LEU A 228 -20.07 -16.65 -29.07
CA LEU A 228 -18.64 -16.79 -28.78
C LEU A 228 -17.72 -16.10 -29.82
N PRO A 229 -17.96 -16.16 -31.14
CA PRO A 229 -17.14 -15.45 -32.11
C PRO A 229 -17.14 -13.92 -31.90
N SER A 230 -18.26 -13.35 -31.45
CA SER A 230 -18.39 -11.92 -31.19
C SER A 230 -17.53 -11.42 -30.02
N LEU A 231 -17.06 -12.32 -29.15
CA LEU A 231 -16.14 -11.96 -28.06
C LEU A 231 -14.72 -11.68 -28.59
N PHE A 232 -14.34 -12.29 -29.71
CA PHE A 232 -13.03 -12.14 -30.34
C PHE A 232 -13.04 -11.24 -31.58
N PHE A 233 -14.18 -11.12 -32.26
CA PHE A 233 -14.32 -10.41 -33.53
C PHE A 233 -15.53 -9.49 -33.54
N ASP A 234 -15.49 -8.44 -34.36
CA ASP A 234 -16.63 -7.54 -34.58
C ASP A 234 -17.60 -8.14 -35.60
N THR A 235 -18.29 -9.20 -35.20
CA THR A 235 -19.21 -9.99 -36.04
C THR A 235 -20.62 -10.03 -35.45
N GLY A 236 -21.65 -10.00 -36.30
CA GLY A 236 -23.06 -9.98 -35.89
C GLY A 236 -23.36 -8.82 -34.94
N ARG A 237 -24.16 -9.09 -33.89
CA ARG A 237 -24.51 -8.11 -32.84
C ARG A 237 -23.46 -8.06 -31.72
N PHE A 238 -22.19 -7.85 -32.08
CA PHE A 238 -21.07 -8.04 -31.16
C PHE A 238 -21.14 -7.23 -29.86
N ARG A 239 -21.65 -5.98 -29.91
CA ARG A 239 -21.79 -5.16 -28.70
C ARG A 239 -22.80 -5.73 -27.71
N LYS A 240 -23.93 -6.24 -28.21
CA LYS A 240 -24.93 -6.94 -27.38
C LYS A 240 -24.37 -8.24 -26.83
N ALA A 241 -23.70 -9.02 -27.68
CA ALA A 241 -23.07 -10.27 -27.29
C ALA A 241 -22.07 -10.07 -26.13
N ARG A 242 -21.17 -9.10 -26.25
CA ARG A 242 -20.19 -8.78 -25.21
C ARG A 242 -20.84 -8.25 -23.94
N TYR A 243 -21.86 -7.39 -24.08
CA TYR A 243 -22.62 -6.89 -22.93
C TYR A 243 -23.25 -8.03 -22.13
N ASP A 244 -23.99 -8.92 -22.79
CA ASP A 244 -24.68 -10.04 -22.15
C ASP A 244 -23.70 -11.04 -21.53
N TYR A 245 -22.58 -11.27 -22.20
CA TYR A 245 -21.52 -12.16 -21.71
C TYR A 245 -20.89 -11.60 -20.44
N TRP A 246 -20.44 -10.34 -20.45
CA TRP A 246 -19.78 -9.74 -19.30
C TRP A 246 -20.76 -9.49 -18.14
N GLU A 247 -22.02 -9.17 -18.40
CA GLU A 247 -23.05 -9.08 -17.35
C GLU A 247 -23.23 -10.43 -16.65
N CYS A 248 -23.33 -11.52 -17.43
CA CYS A 248 -23.47 -12.87 -16.90
C CYS A 248 -22.22 -13.32 -16.13
N VAL A 249 -21.03 -13.15 -16.69
CA VAL A 249 -19.75 -13.50 -16.06
C VAL A 249 -19.54 -12.74 -14.75
N THR A 250 -19.76 -11.41 -14.76
CA THR A 250 -19.63 -10.56 -13.57
C THR A 250 -20.57 -11.04 -12.47
N ALA A 251 -21.81 -11.36 -12.82
CA ALA A 251 -22.78 -11.86 -11.85
C ALA A 251 -22.43 -13.25 -11.32
N MET A 252 -21.93 -14.15 -12.17
CA MET A 252 -21.45 -15.47 -11.74
C MET A 252 -20.29 -15.34 -10.74
N PHE A 253 -19.27 -14.54 -11.06
CA PHE A 253 -18.15 -14.28 -10.14
C PHE A 253 -18.62 -13.68 -8.81
N THR A 254 -19.46 -12.65 -8.89
CA THR A 254 -19.97 -11.96 -7.70
C THR A 254 -20.82 -12.88 -6.82
N GLU A 255 -21.68 -13.70 -7.42
CA GLU A 255 -22.55 -14.64 -6.68
C GLU A 255 -21.80 -15.86 -6.16
N ALA A 256 -20.89 -16.43 -6.95
CA ALA A 256 -20.13 -17.60 -6.57
C ALA A 256 -19.06 -17.25 -5.53
N TYR A 257 -18.32 -16.17 -5.73
CA TYR A 257 -17.22 -15.76 -4.85
C TYR A 257 -17.70 -14.86 -3.71
N ALA A 258 -17.91 -13.58 -4.01
CA ALA A 258 -18.14 -12.55 -2.99
C ALA A 258 -19.37 -12.85 -2.12
N LYS A 259 -20.49 -13.25 -2.75
CA LYS A 259 -21.73 -13.51 -2.03
C LYS A 259 -21.66 -14.76 -1.16
N GLN A 260 -21.11 -15.88 -1.63
CA GLN A 260 -21.02 -17.09 -0.80
C GLN A 260 -20.14 -16.87 0.43
N ILE A 261 -18.98 -16.22 0.26
CA ILE A 261 -18.08 -15.87 1.36
C ILE A 261 -18.73 -14.84 2.30
N GLY A 262 -19.33 -13.79 1.75
CA GLY A 262 -20.01 -12.74 2.50
C GLY A 262 -21.19 -13.28 3.33
N ASP A 263 -22.03 -14.14 2.74
CA ASP A 263 -23.13 -14.82 3.43
C ASP A 263 -22.61 -15.76 4.52
N PHE A 264 -21.56 -16.53 4.22
CA PHE A 264 -20.92 -17.43 5.19
C PHE A 264 -20.45 -16.65 6.42
N CYS A 265 -19.72 -15.56 6.21
CA CYS A 265 -19.20 -14.72 7.29
C CYS A 265 -20.34 -14.06 8.07
N ALA A 266 -21.28 -13.41 7.37
CA ALA A 266 -22.41 -12.72 8.00
C ALA A 266 -23.26 -13.66 8.87
N SER A 267 -23.51 -14.90 8.41
CA SER A 267 -24.30 -15.89 9.16
C SER A 267 -23.66 -16.31 10.49
N ARG A 268 -22.36 -16.02 10.67
CA ARG A 268 -21.54 -16.38 11.83
C ARG A 268 -21.11 -15.17 12.67
N GLY A 269 -21.49 -13.96 12.26
CA GLY A 269 -21.06 -12.71 12.89
C GLY A 269 -19.64 -12.27 12.51
N TRP A 270 -19.06 -12.88 11.48
CA TRP A 270 -17.76 -12.49 10.91
C TRP A 270 -17.94 -11.47 9.79
N SER A 271 -16.87 -10.74 9.50
CA SER A 271 -16.73 -9.86 8.36
C SER A 271 -15.87 -10.50 7.28
N ALA A 272 -16.40 -10.61 6.07
CA ALA A 272 -15.57 -10.75 4.87
C ALA A 272 -14.98 -9.38 4.54
N THR A 273 -13.66 -9.34 4.38
CA THR A 273 -12.89 -8.14 4.02
C THR A 273 -11.84 -8.47 2.97
N GLY A 274 -11.28 -7.46 2.32
CA GLY A 274 -10.25 -7.64 1.29
C GLY A 274 -10.56 -6.84 0.02
N HIS A 275 -9.90 -7.19 -1.07
CA HIS A 275 -10.04 -6.51 -2.36
C HIS A 275 -9.89 -7.50 -3.51
N VAL A 276 -10.01 -7.00 -4.74
CA VAL A 276 -9.80 -7.77 -5.96
C VAL A 276 -8.56 -7.28 -6.70
N VAL A 277 -8.05 -8.08 -7.64
CA VAL A 277 -6.93 -7.67 -8.51
C VAL A 277 -7.39 -6.70 -9.59
N ASP A 278 -6.48 -5.87 -10.10
CA ASP A 278 -6.66 -5.03 -11.29
C ASP A 278 -7.87 -4.07 -11.24
N GLU A 279 -8.20 -3.57 -10.05
CA GLU A 279 -9.32 -2.66 -9.81
C GLU A 279 -9.06 -1.20 -10.23
N GLN A 280 -7.89 -0.88 -10.76
CA GLN A 280 -7.45 0.49 -11.09
C GLN A 280 -8.00 1.01 -12.42
N GLU A 281 -7.98 0.17 -13.47
CA GLU A 281 -8.24 0.63 -14.84
C GLU A 281 -9.34 -0.18 -15.52
N LEU A 282 -10.21 0.48 -16.29
CA LEU A 282 -11.43 -0.14 -16.83
C LEU A 282 -11.14 -1.38 -17.66
N MET A 283 -10.12 -1.37 -18.50
CA MET A 283 -9.75 -2.50 -19.36
C MET A 283 -9.31 -3.73 -18.56
N HIS A 284 -8.54 -3.54 -17.49
CA HIS A 284 -8.10 -4.65 -16.65
C HIS A 284 -9.24 -5.15 -15.76
N GLN A 285 -10.09 -4.24 -15.25
CA GLN A 285 -11.29 -4.61 -14.51
C GLN A 285 -12.17 -5.59 -15.30
N VAL A 286 -12.43 -5.34 -16.59
CA VAL A 286 -13.31 -6.22 -17.40
C VAL A 286 -12.81 -7.66 -17.44
N THR A 287 -11.51 -7.87 -17.64
CA THR A 287 -10.94 -9.21 -17.83
C THR A 287 -10.53 -9.90 -16.53
N SER A 288 -10.48 -9.16 -15.41
CA SER A 288 -10.12 -9.72 -14.11
C SER A 288 -11.34 -9.95 -13.20
N VAL A 289 -12.29 -9.00 -13.17
CA VAL A 289 -13.42 -8.98 -12.21
C VAL A 289 -14.77 -8.48 -12.76
N GLY A 290 -14.82 -7.94 -13.97
CA GLY A 290 -16.04 -7.43 -14.60
C GLY A 290 -16.45 -6.05 -14.07
N ASP A 291 -16.96 -5.98 -12.84
CA ASP A 291 -17.35 -4.74 -12.12
C ASP A 291 -16.93 -4.86 -10.64
N PRO A 292 -15.84 -4.20 -10.20
CA PRO A 292 -15.36 -4.35 -8.83
C PRO A 292 -16.35 -3.82 -7.79
N LEU A 293 -17.19 -2.83 -8.12
CA LEU A 293 -18.18 -2.30 -7.18
C LEU A 293 -19.25 -3.35 -6.84
N ALA A 294 -19.63 -4.19 -7.81
CA ALA A 294 -20.56 -5.29 -7.60
C ALA A 294 -20.00 -6.33 -6.61
N PHE A 295 -18.68 -6.55 -6.63
CA PHE A 295 -18.00 -7.43 -5.67
C PHE A 295 -18.08 -6.86 -4.24
N TYR A 296 -17.76 -5.58 -4.08
CA TYR A 296 -17.76 -4.89 -2.78
C TYR A 296 -19.14 -4.89 -2.08
N GLU A 297 -20.23 -5.04 -2.82
CA GLU A 297 -21.59 -5.13 -2.26
C GLU A 297 -21.70 -6.24 -1.21
N TYR A 298 -21.00 -7.35 -1.39
CA TYR A 298 -21.11 -8.53 -0.54
C TYR A 298 -20.04 -8.61 0.56
N LEU A 299 -19.03 -7.73 0.56
CA LEU A 299 -18.05 -7.63 1.63
C LEU A 299 -18.62 -6.81 2.79
N GLN A 300 -18.48 -7.25 4.04
CA GLN A 300 -18.86 -6.43 5.20
C GLN A 300 -17.93 -5.23 5.35
N ILE A 301 -16.66 -5.39 4.99
CA ILE A 301 -15.63 -4.34 4.95
C ILE A 301 -14.96 -4.41 3.58
N PRO A 302 -15.44 -3.67 2.56
CA PRO A 302 -14.78 -3.64 1.27
C PRO A 302 -13.44 -2.92 1.40
N GLY A 303 -12.48 -3.31 0.57
CA GLY A 303 -11.18 -2.68 0.55
C GLY A 303 -10.56 -2.58 -0.82
N CYS A 304 -9.35 -2.06 -0.82
CA CYS A 304 -8.51 -1.90 -2.00
C CYS A 304 -7.04 -2.15 -1.72
N ASP A 305 -6.26 -2.27 -2.79
CA ASP A 305 -4.80 -2.33 -2.76
C ASP A 305 -4.13 -1.06 -3.31
N TRP A 306 -3.09 -0.58 -2.62
CA TRP A 306 -2.26 0.55 -3.02
C TRP A 306 -0.77 0.37 -2.68
N LEU A 307 -0.03 -0.23 -3.62
CA LEU A 307 1.40 -0.52 -3.48
C LEU A 307 2.33 0.58 -4.04
N GLY A 308 3.51 0.70 -3.44
CA GLY A 308 4.60 1.60 -3.85
C GLY A 308 4.61 2.95 -3.12
N ARG A 309 5.71 3.69 -3.25
CA ARG A 309 5.97 4.94 -2.52
C ARG A 309 5.38 6.17 -3.23
N PHE A 310 4.11 6.16 -3.63
CA PHE A 310 3.47 7.27 -4.36
C PHE A 310 1.99 7.46 -4.04
N VAL A 311 1.48 8.66 -4.35
CA VAL A 311 0.05 8.97 -4.37
C VAL A 311 -0.40 9.11 -5.82
N GLY A 312 -1.65 8.76 -6.13
CA GLY A 312 -2.19 8.90 -7.48
C GLY A 312 -2.66 10.33 -7.76
N GLU A 313 -2.59 10.75 -9.03
CA GLU A 313 -3.28 11.97 -9.48
C GLU A 313 -4.81 11.79 -9.51
N GLU A 314 -5.26 10.54 -9.62
CA GLU A 314 -6.65 10.14 -9.79
C GLU A 314 -7.03 9.09 -8.74
N PRO A 315 -7.90 9.42 -7.77
CA PRO A 315 -8.23 8.51 -6.67
C PRO A 315 -9.35 7.53 -7.04
N LEU A 316 -9.23 6.86 -8.19
CA LEU A 316 -10.27 5.97 -8.72
C LEU A 316 -10.60 4.86 -7.72
N VAL A 317 -9.61 4.08 -7.32
CA VAL A 317 -9.78 2.91 -6.47
C VAL A 317 -10.39 3.23 -5.08
N PRO A 318 -9.80 4.11 -4.25
CA PRO A 318 -10.38 4.41 -2.94
C PRO A 318 -11.79 5.02 -3.05
N LYS A 319 -12.10 5.75 -4.14
CA LYS A 319 -13.46 6.23 -4.41
C LYS A 319 -14.43 5.13 -4.77
N GLN A 320 -14.04 4.10 -5.52
CA GLN A 320 -14.91 2.94 -5.79
C GLN A 320 -15.36 2.31 -4.47
N VAL A 321 -14.41 2.00 -3.59
CA VAL A 321 -14.67 1.42 -2.26
C VAL A 321 -15.54 2.35 -1.40
N GLY A 322 -15.15 3.62 -1.28
CA GLY A 322 -15.88 4.61 -0.48
C GLY A 322 -17.32 4.84 -0.95
N SER A 323 -17.54 4.80 -2.27
CA SER A 323 -18.87 4.95 -2.87
C SER A 323 -19.79 3.81 -2.47
N VAL A 324 -19.35 2.56 -2.62
CA VAL A 324 -20.14 1.38 -2.24
C VAL A 324 -20.40 1.37 -0.74
N ALA A 325 -19.40 1.70 0.08
CA ALA A 325 -19.56 1.75 1.52
C ALA A 325 -20.63 2.75 1.94
N ARG A 326 -20.62 3.97 1.38
CA ARG A 326 -21.63 4.98 1.70
C ARG A 326 -23.02 4.62 1.18
N GLN A 327 -23.11 4.09 -0.04
CA GLN A 327 -24.39 3.69 -0.65
C GLN A 327 -25.07 2.56 0.11
N LEU A 328 -24.30 1.64 0.69
CA LEU A 328 -24.82 0.44 1.34
C LEU A 328 -24.67 0.45 2.88
N GLY A 329 -24.40 1.61 3.48
CA GLY A 329 -24.34 1.77 4.94
C GLY A 329 -23.19 0.99 5.61
N LYS A 330 -22.09 0.72 4.91
CA LYS A 330 -20.93 0.00 5.45
C LYS A 330 -20.05 0.96 6.24
N LYS A 331 -19.78 0.62 7.50
CA LYS A 331 -19.04 1.49 8.44
C LYS A 331 -17.53 1.57 8.14
N ARG A 332 -16.93 0.48 7.66
CA ARG A 332 -15.49 0.35 7.50
C ARG A 332 -15.11 0.07 6.06
N THR A 333 -13.98 0.65 5.66
CA THR A 333 -13.34 0.49 4.36
C THR A 333 -11.85 0.30 4.58
N ILE A 334 -11.29 -0.81 4.12
CA ILE A 334 -9.90 -1.18 4.38
C ILE A 334 -9.00 -0.86 3.19
N THR A 335 -7.72 -0.62 3.42
CA THR A 335 -6.72 -0.63 2.36
C THR A 335 -5.53 -1.48 2.76
N GLU A 336 -5.14 -2.39 1.88
CA GLU A 336 -3.78 -2.93 1.84
C GLU A 336 -2.85 -1.86 1.25
N SER A 337 -1.77 -1.52 1.95
CA SER A 337 -0.91 -0.39 1.57
C SER A 337 0.54 -0.56 1.99
N PHE A 338 1.42 0.20 1.34
CA PHE A 338 2.86 0.35 1.66
C PHE A 338 3.78 -0.78 1.20
N GLY A 339 3.23 -1.92 0.78
CA GLY A 339 4.02 -2.94 0.09
C GLY A 339 4.73 -2.35 -1.12
N CYS A 340 5.90 -2.89 -1.45
CA CYS A 340 6.79 -2.37 -2.50
C CYS A 340 7.33 -0.95 -2.27
N SER A 341 7.11 -0.29 -1.13
CA SER A 341 7.63 1.08 -0.93
C SER A 341 9.14 1.15 -0.75
N GLY A 342 9.82 0.01 -0.61
CA GLY A 342 11.25 -0.09 -0.34
C GLY A 342 11.62 0.23 1.11
N TRP A 343 12.81 -0.18 1.52
CA TRP A 343 13.28 -0.06 2.90
C TRP A 343 13.47 1.38 3.41
N ASN A 344 13.54 2.39 2.52
CA ASN A 344 13.75 3.79 2.89
C ASN A 344 12.46 4.64 2.96
N VAL A 345 11.29 4.01 3.06
CA VAL A 345 10.04 4.77 3.18
C VAL A 345 10.02 5.56 4.49
N SER A 346 9.74 6.86 4.43
CA SER A 346 9.64 7.72 5.60
C SER A 346 8.24 7.69 6.21
N PHE A 347 8.09 8.09 7.49
CA PHE A 347 6.75 8.27 8.06
C PHE A 347 5.93 9.33 7.34
N GLN A 348 6.58 10.36 6.80
CA GLN A 348 5.92 11.35 5.95
C GLN A 348 5.36 10.73 4.66
N ASP A 349 6.09 9.79 4.03
CA ASP A 349 5.61 9.03 2.88
C ASP A 349 4.41 8.14 3.25
N LEU A 350 4.51 7.38 4.34
CA LEU A 350 3.42 6.54 4.82
C LEU A 350 2.18 7.39 5.12
N LYS A 351 2.36 8.55 5.78
CA LYS A 351 1.29 9.47 6.12
C LYS A 351 0.60 10.02 4.88
N ARG A 352 1.35 10.61 3.92
CA ARG A 352 0.72 11.19 2.72
C ARG A 352 -0.02 10.14 1.88
N ILE A 353 0.51 8.91 1.79
CA ILE A 353 -0.11 7.81 1.05
C ILE A 353 -1.40 7.36 1.74
N GLY A 354 -1.35 7.10 3.06
CA GLY A 354 -2.55 6.71 3.82
C GLY A 354 -3.63 7.81 3.82
N GLU A 355 -3.24 9.07 4.01
CA GLU A 355 -4.19 10.17 4.05
C GLU A 355 -4.87 10.46 2.71
N TRP A 356 -4.13 10.31 1.60
CA TRP A 356 -4.69 10.39 0.25
C TRP A 356 -5.82 9.37 0.06
N GLN A 357 -5.64 8.15 0.56
CA GLN A 357 -6.71 7.14 0.49
C GLN A 357 -7.87 7.45 1.43
N PHE A 358 -7.56 7.91 2.66
CA PHE A 358 -8.57 8.18 3.69
C PHE A 358 -9.50 9.35 3.33
N VAL A 359 -8.96 10.41 2.73
CA VAL A 359 -9.79 11.54 2.25
C VAL A 359 -10.71 11.12 1.10
N HIS A 360 -10.38 10.05 0.39
CA HIS A 360 -11.17 9.55 -0.75
C HIS A 360 -12.13 8.40 -0.45
N GLY A 361 -12.14 7.86 0.77
CA GLY A 361 -13.15 6.86 1.14
C GLY A 361 -12.71 5.86 2.20
N ILE A 362 -11.41 5.67 2.38
CA ILE A 362 -10.84 4.67 3.30
C ILE A 362 -10.89 5.14 4.75
N ASN A 363 -11.02 4.21 5.70
CA ASN A 363 -10.92 4.51 7.13
C ASN A 363 -10.30 3.39 7.97
N PHE A 364 -9.74 2.34 7.36
CA PHE A 364 -9.06 1.26 8.06
C PHE A 364 -7.77 0.90 7.33
N LEU A 365 -6.65 0.93 8.04
CA LEU A 365 -5.33 0.69 7.47
C LEU A 365 -4.92 -0.78 7.69
N CYS A 366 -4.53 -1.44 6.61
CA CYS A 366 -3.84 -2.72 6.57
C CYS A 366 -2.45 -2.50 5.97
N GLN A 367 -1.43 -2.44 6.81
CA GLN A 367 -0.06 -2.29 6.32
C GLN A 367 0.44 -3.60 5.74
N HIS A 368 1.01 -3.52 4.54
CA HIS A 368 1.81 -4.56 3.91
C HIS A 368 3.30 -4.18 4.13
N LEU A 369 4.03 -4.83 5.03
CA LEU A 369 3.65 -5.93 5.91
C LEU A 369 4.51 -5.94 7.18
N GLU A 370 4.19 -6.80 8.15
CA GLU A 370 5.06 -7.17 9.26
C GLU A 370 5.60 -8.57 9.04
N GLY A 371 6.90 -8.69 8.75
CA GLY A 371 7.54 -9.99 8.53
C GLY A 371 7.80 -10.72 9.84
N TYR A 372 7.31 -11.95 9.98
CA TYR A 372 7.66 -12.81 11.12
C TYR A 372 9.18 -13.03 11.20
N SER A 373 9.83 -13.19 10.04
CA SER A 373 11.27 -13.34 9.88
C SER A 373 11.74 -12.63 8.61
N LEU A 374 12.95 -12.08 8.63
CA LEU A 374 13.64 -11.54 7.46
C LEU A 374 14.60 -12.53 6.80
N ARG A 375 14.62 -13.80 7.25
CA ARG A 375 15.54 -14.83 6.74
C ARG A 375 15.45 -14.99 5.22
N GLY A 376 16.58 -15.10 4.54
CA GLY A 376 16.65 -15.54 3.15
C GLY A 376 15.86 -14.66 2.20
N LEU A 377 14.98 -15.26 1.40
CA LEU A 377 14.15 -14.53 0.42
C LEU A 377 13.24 -13.46 1.04
N ARG A 378 12.88 -13.58 2.33
CA ARG A 378 11.83 -12.79 3.01
C ARG A 378 12.17 -11.31 3.12
N LYS A 379 13.44 -10.93 3.27
CA LYS A 379 13.87 -9.52 3.28
C LYS A 379 13.79 -8.81 1.92
N ARG A 380 13.51 -9.55 0.84
CA ARG A 380 13.32 -9.03 -0.53
C ARG A 380 11.86 -9.10 -0.97
N ASP A 381 11.00 -9.69 -0.14
CA ASP A 381 9.59 -9.92 -0.40
C ASP A 381 8.81 -8.59 -0.27
N TYR A 382 8.67 -7.90 -1.40
CA TYR A 382 7.96 -6.61 -1.58
C TYR A 382 8.18 -5.61 -0.42
N PRO A 383 9.45 -5.27 -0.09
CA PRO A 383 9.79 -4.49 1.10
C PRO A 383 9.10 -3.13 1.12
N PRO A 384 8.90 -2.53 2.32
CA PRO A 384 9.53 -2.89 3.60
C PRO A 384 8.74 -3.88 4.47
N SER A 385 9.44 -4.51 5.42
CA SER A 385 8.81 -4.97 6.67
C SER A 385 8.69 -3.78 7.62
N LEU A 386 7.47 -3.35 7.94
CA LEU A 386 7.16 -2.25 8.87
C LEU A 386 7.06 -2.75 10.31
N PHE A 387 8.09 -3.47 10.77
CA PHE A 387 8.05 -4.19 12.03
C PHE A 387 9.32 -4.02 12.88
N TYR A 388 9.47 -4.81 13.97
CA TYR A 388 10.54 -4.64 14.97
C TYR A 388 11.96 -4.68 14.40
N GLN A 389 12.14 -5.20 13.18
CA GLN A 389 13.43 -5.19 12.51
C GLN A 389 13.89 -3.79 12.08
N GLN A 390 12.98 -2.83 12.01
CA GLN A 390 13.28 -1.44 11.70
C GLN A 390 13.93 -0.71 12.89
N PRO A 391 14.97 0.10 12.66
CA PRO A 391 15.63 0.84 13.74
C PRO A 391 14.74 1.90 14.41
N TRP A 392 13.71 2.38 13.71
CA TRP A 392 12.76 3.40 14.19
C TRP A 392 11.51 2.81 14.88
N TRP A 393 11.46 1.49 15.12
CA TRP A 393 10.28 0.79 15.62
C TRP A 393 9.63 1.44 16.85
N GLU A 394 10.44 1.94 17.79
CA GLU A 394 9.96 2.59 19.01
C GLU A 394 9.09 3.84 18.75
N ASP A 395 9.27 4.50 17.61
CA ASP A 395 8.50 5.69 17.22
C ASP A 395 7.23 5.36 16.41
N TYR A 396 7.06 4.10 15.95
CA TYR A 396 5.95 3.72 15.07
C TYR A 396 4.57 3.92 15.72
N ARG A 397 4.50 3.86 17.06
CA ARG A 397 3.29 4.16 17.82
C ARG A 397 2.67 5.51 17.47
N ARG A 398 3.49 6.53 17.19
CA ARG A 398 3.00 7.87 16.85
C ARG A 398 2.21 7.86 15.54
N PHE A 399 2.68 7.12 14.56
CA PHE A 399 1.97 6.90 13.30
C PHE A 399 0.67 6.12 13.50
N ASN A 400 0.70 5.02 14.27
CA ASN A 400 -0.49 4.20 14.49
C ASN A 400 -1.55 4.92 15.33
N ASP A 401 -1.16 5.67 16.38
CA ASP A 401 -2.08 6.50 17.18
C ASP A 401 -2.71 7.60 16.33
N TYR A 402 -1.95 8.23 15.42
CA TYR A 402 -2.45 9.22 14.47
C TYR A 402 -3.57 8.65 13.58
N PHE A 403 -3.29 7.54 12.89
CA PHE A 403 -4.28 6.93 11.99
C PHE A 403 -5.45 6.31 12.76
N ALA A 404 -5.27 5.91 14.02
CA ALA A 404 -6.37 5.42 14.84
C ALA A 404 -7.37 6.52 15.21
N ARG A 405 -6.90 7.74 15.49
CA ARG A 405 -7.79 8.91 15.70
C ARG A 405 -8.50 9.30 14.43
N LEU A 406 -7.78 9.32 13.30
CA LEU A 406 -8.37 9.60 12.00
C LEU A 406 -9.43 8.56 11.64
N SER A 407 -9.12 7.27 11.79
CA SER A 407 -10.06 6.16 11.58
C SER A 407 -11.31 6.31 12.42
N LEU A 408 -11.18 6.62 13.72
CA LEU A 408 -12.31 6.85 14.62
C LEU A 408 -13.25 7.93 14.08
N LEU A 409 -12.71 9.09 13.71
CA LEU A 409 -13.51 10.22 13.20
C LEU A 409 -14.19 9.88 11.87
N LEU A 410 -13.45 9.25 10.94
CA LEU A 410 -13.98 8.92 9.61
C LEU A 410 -14.99 7.76 9.62
N ALA A 411 -14.86 6.81 10.55
CA ALA A 411 -15.76 5.65 10.65
C ALA A 411 -17.06 5.97 11.40
N GLU A 412 -17.04 6.94 12.30
CA GLU A 412 -18.23 7.37 13.05
C GLU A 412 -18.91 8.58 12.41
N GLY A 413 -18.18 9.36 11.61
CA GLY A 413 -18.72 10.47 10.85
C GLY A 413 -19.54 10.03 9.64
N ALA A 414 -20.66 10.72 9.40
CA ALA A 414 -21.47 10.52 8.19
C ALA A 414 -21.06 11.51 7.10
N GLY A 415 -20.44 11.01 6.03
CA GLY A 415 -20.01 11.82 4.88
C GLY A 415 -21.17 12.30 4.00
N ARG A 416 -20.99 13.42 3.29
CA ARG A 416 -22.03 14.02 2.44
C ARG A 416 -21.55 14.37 1.03
N ALA A 417 -21.64 13.41 0.11
CA ALA A 417 -21.56 13.69 -1.32
C ALA A 417 -22.96 13.88 -1.93
N GLU A 418 -23.16 14.98 -2.67
CA GLU A 418 -24.42 15.31 -3.35
C GLU A 418 -24.37 15.08 -4.87
N VAL A 419 -23.26 14.57 -5.39
CA VAL A 419 -23.02 14.27 -6.81
C VAL A 419 -22.77 12.77 -6.99
N LEU A 420 -23.47 12.17 -7.95
CA LEU A 420 -23.22 10.80 -8.42
C LEU A 420 -22.58 10.87 -9.81
N VAL A 421 -21.47 10.16 -10.03
CA VAL A 421 -20.87 9.96 -11.35
C VAL A 421 -21.10 8.51 -11.75
N LEU A 422 -21.76 8.23 -12.88
CA LEU A 422 -21.94 6.83 -13.30
C LEU A 422 -20.58 6.19 -13.63
N HIS A 423 -20.39 4.94 -13.22
CA HIS A 423 -19.16 4.21 -13.49
C HIS A 423 -19.22 3.59 -14.91
N PRO A 424 -18.30 3.91 -15.83
CA PRO A 424 -18.47 3.58 -17.25
C PRO A 424 -18.02 2.16 -17.64
N VAL A 425 -17.86 1.22 -16.69
CA VAL A 425 -17.34 -0.13 -16.97
C VAL A 425 -18.11 -0.91 -18.02
N ARG A 426 -19.42 -0.70 -18.17
CA ARG A 426 -20.21 -1.33 -19.24
C ARG A 426 -19.78 -0.88 -20.65
N THR A 427 -19.18 0.29 -20.78
CA THR A 427 -18.53 0.72 -22.03
C THR A 427 -17.31 -0.15 -22.34
N ALA A 428 -16.51 -0.47 -21.32
CA ALA A 428 -15.40 -1.40 -21.49
C ALA A 428 -15.90 -2.81 -21.86
N TRP A 429 -17.02 -3.28 -21.27
CA TRP A 429 -17.63 -4.57 -21.66
C TRP A 429 -17.91 -4.66 -23.16
N VAL A 430 -18.56 -3.64 -23.75
CA VAL A 430 -18.94 -3.69 -25.18
C VAL A 430 -17.77 -3.48 -26.13
N LEU A 431 -16.65 -2.91 -25.63
CA LEU A 431 -15.45 -2.62 -26.42
C LEU A 431 -14.38 -3.71 -26.33
N GLN A 432 -14.35 -4.49 -25.24
CA GLN A 432 -13.36 -5.56 -25.05
C GLN A 432 -13.44 -6.60 -26.16
N ARG A 433 -12.33 -6.82 -26.88
CA ARG A 433 -12.23 -7.76 -28.01
C ARG A 433 -11.10 -8.75 -27.77
N GLY A 434 -11.42 -9.93 -27.23
CA GLY A 434 -10.40 -10.88 -26.77
C GLY A 434 -9.47 -10.21 -25.76
N GLU A 435 -8.17 -10.18 -26.06
CA GLU A 435 -7.15 -9.49 -25.25
C GLU A 435 -7.00 -7.99 -25.63
N ASP A 436 -7.56 -7.57 -26.76
CA ASP A 436 -7.48 -6.18 -27.25
C ASP A 436 -8.51 -5.29 -26.55
N HIS A 437 -8.00 -4.23 -25.94
CA HIS A 437 -8.74 -3.26 -25.16
C HIS A 437 -8.42 -1.80 -25.56
N ALA A 438 -7.78 -1.59 -26.71
CA ALA A 438 -7.30 -0.27 -27.13
C ALA A 438 -8.43 0.78 -27.22
N GLU A 439 -9.63 0.37 -27.62
CA GLU A 439 -10.79 1.27 -27.70
C GLU A 439 -11.36 1.70 -26.34
N THR A 440 -11.04 0.98 -25.25
CA THR A 440 -11.46 1.31 -23.89
C THR A 440 -10.65 2.47 -23.30
N MET A 441 -9.38 2.60 -23.69
CA MET A 441 -8.42 3.55 -23.09
C MET A 441 -8.94 5.01 -23.06
N PRO A 442 -9.48 5.58 -24.15
CA PRO A 442 -9.97 6.97 -24.13
C PRO A 442 -11.12 7.22 -23.14
N TYR A 443 -11.95 6.21 -22.87
CA TYR A 443 -13.04 6.30 -21.89
C TYR A 443 -12.51 6.23 -20.46
N HIS A 444 -11.49 5.40 -20.22
CA HIS A 444 -10.79 5.36 -18.94
C HIS A 444 -10.12 6.69 -18.63
N GLU A 445 -9.30 7.22 -19.56
CA GLU A 445 -8.64 8.53 -19.42
C GLU A 445 -9.66 9.66 -19.17
N SER A 446 -10.79 9.63 -19.86
CA SER A 446 -11.85 10.62 -19.66
C SER A 446 -12.51 10.52 -18.27
N PHE A 447 -12.70 9.30 -17.76
CA PHE A 447 -13.26 9.06 -16.42
C PHE A 447 -12.30 9.44 -15.30
N ALA A 448 -11.02 9.09 -15.45
CA ALA A 448 -9.90 9.56 -14.65
C ALA A 448 -9.85 11.09 -14.58
N GLN A 449 -9.83 11.74 -15.75
CA GLN A 449 -9.77 13.19 -15.85
C GLN A 449 -10.99 13.89 -15.21
N LEU A 450 -12.18 13.34 -15.40
CA LEU A 450 -13.41 13.84 -14.78
C LEU A 450 -13.31 13.79 -13.25
N THR A 451 -12.85 12.66 -12.71
CA THR A 451 -12.63 12.48 -11.26
C THR A 451 -11.63 13.49 -10.73
N ARG A 452 -10.49 13.66 -11.41
CA ARG A 452 -9.45 14.62 -11.06
C ARG A 452 -10.01 16.05 -10.99
N TRP A 453 -10.78 16.49 -11.97
CA TRP A 453 -11.42 17.82 -11.96
C TRP A 453 -12.34 18.01 -10.76
N LEU A 454 -13.22 17.03 -10.48
CA LEU A 454 -14.13 17.11 -9.35
C LEU A 454 -13.38 17.16 -8.00
N CYS A 455 -12.30 16.38 -7.84
CA CYS A 455 -11.47 16.39 -6.63
C CYS A 455 -10.76 17.74 -6.43
N ARG A 456 -10.06 18.25 -7.46
CA ARG A 456 -9.42 19.58 -7.43
C ARG A 456 -10.40 20.69 -7.11
N ASP A 457 -11.66 20.50 -7.52
CA ASP A 457 -12.71 21.46 -7.30
C ASP A 457 -13.42 21.34 -5.94
N PHE A 458 -12.99 20.40 -5.10
CA PHE A 458 -13.60 20.06 -3.81
C PHE A 458 -15.08 19.65 -3.94
N ILE A 459 -15.46 19.08 -5.09
CA ILE A 459 -16.78 18.53 -5.33
C ILE A 459 -16.79 17.08 -4.83
N GLU A 460 -17.35 16.88 -3.64
CA GLU A 460 -17.55 15.55 -3.07
C GLU A 460 -18.57 14.75 -3.90
N HIS A 461 -18.16 13.58 -4.35
CA HIS A 461 -18.92 12.73 -5.27
C HIS A 461 -18.65 11.24 -5.02
N ASP A 462 -19.63 10.42 -5.38
CA ASP A 462 -19.51 8.95 -5.44
C ASP A 462 -19.64 8.45 -6.87
N TYR A 463 -19.17 7.23 -7.09
CA TYR A 463 -19.46 6.45 -8.29
C TYR A 463 -20.75 5.64 -8.17
N GLY A 464 -21.49 5.57 -9.27
CA GLY A 464 -22.69 4.74 -9.40
C GLY A 464 -22.42 3.56 -10.32
N SER A 465 -22.22 2.37 -9.76
CA SER A 465 -22.23 1.13 -10.53
C SER A 465 -23.66 0.80 -10.93
N GLU A 466 -23.85 0.56 -12.23
CA GLU A 466 -25.12 0.11 -12.79
C GLU A 466 -25.57 -1.25 -12.21
N SER A 467 -24.62 -2.09 -11.78
CA SER A 467 -24.91 -3.37 -11.11
C SER A 467 -25.55 -3.16 -9.72
N ILE A 468 -25.09 -2.17 -8.96
CA ILE A 468 -25.67 -1.78 -7.67
C ILE A 468 -26.98 -1.01 -7.86
N ILE A 469 -27.01 -0.06 -8.80
CA ILE A 469 -28.21 0.76 -9.12
C ILE A 469 -29.39 -0.14 -9.52
N ALA A 470 -29.15 -1.22 -10.27
CA ALA A 470 -30.22 -2.15 -10.65
C ALA A 470 -31.00 -2.72 -9.45
N ARG A 471 -30.35 -2.89 -8.29
CA ARG A 471 -30.96 -3.49 -7.08
C ARG A 471 -31.37 -2.45 -6.04
N HIS A 472 -30.61 -1.35 -5.94
CA HIS A 472 -30.72 -0.38 -4.85
C HIS A 472 -31.11 1.03 -5.31
N GLY A 473 -31.26 1.23 -6.63
CA GLY A 473 -31.55 2.50 -7.26
C GLY A 473 -33.03 2.87 -7.24
N ARG A 474 -33.33 4.12 -6.87
CA ARG A 474 -34.67 4.71 -6.96
C ARG A 474 -34.60 6.23 -7.10
N VAL A 475 -35.71 6.85 -7.50
CA VAL A 475 -35.83 8.32 -7.51
C VAL A 475 -36.96 8.73 -6.57
N ALA A 476 -36.71 9.74 -5.74
CA ALA A 476 -37.73 10.33 -4.88
C ALA A 476 -37.40 11.79 -4.56
N ASP A 477 -38.40 12.65 -4.54
CA ASP A 477 -38.31 14.07 -4.17
C ASP A 477 -37.19 14.83 -4.92
N GLY A 478 -37.05 14.54 -6.22
CA GLY A 478 -36.00 15.15 -7.06
C GLY A 478 -34.58 14.70 -6.72
N ARG A 479 -34.42 13.58 -6.01
CA ARG A 479 -33.13 12.95 -5.69
C ARG A 479 -32.98 11.60 -6.37
N PHE A 480 -31.79 11.35 -6.92
CA PHE A 480 -31.37 10.01 -7.32
C PHE A 480 -30.83 9.31 -6.08
N ILE A 481 -31.31 8.12 -5.76
CA ILE A 481 -30.97 7.42 -4.52
C ILE A 481 -30.39 6.06 -4.86
N VAL A 482 -29.26 5.72 -4.26
CA VAL A 482 -28.63 4.39 -4.34
C VAL A 482 -28.45 3.91 -2.91
N GLY A 483 -29.28 2.94 -2.49
CA GLY A 483 -29.33 2.46 -1.12
C GLY A 483 -29.64 3.59 -0.13
N GLU A 484 -28.68 3.91 0.74
CA GLU A 484 -28.77 4.94 1.77
C GLU A 484 -28.29 6.33 1.29
N ALA A 485 -27.58 6.40 0.16
CA ALA A 485 -27.04 7.65 -0.36
C ALA A 485 -28.02 8.34 -1.33
N ALA A 486 -28.14 9.66 -1.21
CA ALA A 486 -29.05 10.48 -2.02
C ALA A 486 -28.31 11.64 -2.71
N TYR A 487 -28.53 11.78 -4.01
CA TYR A 487 -27.79 12.67 -4.90
C TYR A 487 -28.72 13.70 -5.53
N ARG A 488 -28.19 14.92 -5.63
CA ARG A 488 -28.87 16.10 -6.16
C ARG A 488 -28.48 16.35 -7.62
N THR A 489 -27.31 15.86 -8.00
CA THR A 489 -26.73 15.91 -9.35
C THR A 489 -26.29 14.51 -9.76
N VAL A 490 -26.57 14.13 -11.01
CA VAL A 490 -26.05 12.90 -11.63
C VAL A 490 -25.26 13.29 -12.87
N ILE A 491 -24.03 12.79 -12.98
CA ILE A 491 -23.12 12.99 -14.10
C ILE A 491 -23.02 11.68 -14.87
N VAL A 492 -23.42 11.71 -16.14
CA VAL A 492 -23.12 10.66 -17.11
C VAL A 492 -21.75 11.00 -17.72
N PRO A 493 -20.67 10.25 -17.42
CA PRO A 493 -19.36 10.50 -18.01
C PRO A 493 -19.40 10.17 -19.51
N PRO A 494 -18.31 10.45 -20.25
CA PRO A 494 -18.14 9.86 -21.57
C PRO A 494 -18.33 8.33 -21.53
N CYS A 495 -19.31 7.82 -22.27
CA CYS A 495 -19.63 6.39 -22.31
C CYS A 495 -20.41 6.04 -23.59
N LEU A 496 -20.44 4.74 -23.93
CA LEU A 496 -21.17 4.25 -25.11
C LEU A 496 -22.54 3.66 -24.77
N THR A 497 -22.63 2.98 -23.64
CA THR A 497 -23.82 2.22 -23.23
C THR A 497 -24.24 2.56 -21.82
N LEU A 498 -25.55 2.49 -21.58
CA LEU A 498 -26.18 2.47 -20.26
C LEU A 498 -27.14 1.29 -20.18
N ASP A 499 -27.49 0.86 -18.98
CA ASP A 499 -28.50 -0.16 -18.75
C ASP A 499 -29.92 0.43 -18.78
N ALA A 500 -30.90 -0.38 -19.19
CA ALA A 500 -32.29 0.09 -19.33
C ALA A 500 -32.92 0.58 -18.00
N ALA A 501 -32.56 0.00 -16.86
CA ALA A 501 -33.06 0.42 -15.55
C ALA A 501 -32.47 1.78 -15.14
N THR A 502 -31.18 2.00 -15.36
CA THR A 502 -30.50 3.28 -15.14
C THR A 502 -31.08 4.36 -16.04
N VAL A 503 -31.31 4.09 -17.34
CA VAL A 503 -31.97 5.04 -18.26
C VAL A 503 -33.36 5.44 -17.76
N ARG A 504 -34.16 4.48 -17.26
CA ARG A 504 -35.47 4.75 -16.67
C ARG A 504 -35.37 5.67 -15.44
N LEU A 505 -34.44 5.38 -14.53
CA LEU A 505 -34.23 6.18 -13.32
C LEU A 505 -33.70 7.59 -13.65
N LEU A 506 -32.79 7.73 -14.61
CA LEU A 506 -32.31 9.05 -15.06
C LEU A 506 -33.44 9.90 -15.64
N ARG A 507 -34.36 9.28 -16.41
CA ARG A 507 -35.54 9.96 -16.94
C ARG A 507 -36.46 10.43 -15.82
N GLU A 508 -36.73 9.58 -14.84
CA GLU A 508 -37.54 9.93 -13.68
C GLU A 508 -36.90 11.07 -12.87
N PHE A 509 -35.59 11.00 -12.63
CA PHE A 509 -34.82 12.02 -11.94
C PHE A 509 -34.89 13.38 -12.64
N ALA A 510 -34.70 13.41 -13.97
CA ALA A 510 -34.83 14.63 -14.76
C ALA A 510 -36.26 15.20 -14.71
N LEU A 511 -37.30 14.35 -14.79
CA LEU A 511 -38.70 14.77 -14.70
C LEU A 511 -39.08 15.36 -13.32
N GLN A 512 -38.42 14.90 -12.25
CA GLN A 512 -38.58 15.45 -10.90
C GLN A 512 -37.71 16.70 -10.64
N GLY A 513 -37.04 17.24 -11.66
CA GLY A 513 -36.22 18.45 -11.55
C GLY A 513 -34.80 18.22 -11.03
N GLY A 514 -34.34 16.96 -11.00
CA GLY A 514 -32.96 16.60 -10.70
C GLY A 514 -31.97 17.17 -11.71
N ARG A 515 -30.75 17.48 -11.27
CA ARG A 515 -29.70 18.02 -12.14
C ARG A 515 -28.97 16.89 -12.87
N LEU A 516 -29.34 16.63 -14.12
CA LEU A 516 -28.63 15.69 -14.99
C LEU A 516 -27.58 16.42 -15.82
N ILE A 517 -26.33 15.96 -15.75
CA ILE A 517 -25.19 16.44 -16.56
C ILE A 517 -24.71 15.29 -17.43
N ALA A 518 -24.47 15.54 -18.71
CA ALA A 518 -23.92 14.55 -19.62
C ALA A 518 -22.68 15.10 -20.32
N CYS A 519 -21.60 14.31 -20.33
CA CYS A 519 -20.33 14.66 -20.97
C CYS A 519 -20.17 13.88 -22.28
N ALA A 520 -19.62 14.51 -23.32
CA ALA A 520 -19.41 13.88 -24.62
C ALA A 520 -18.13 13.01 -24.63
N PRO A 521 -18.08 11.91 -25.42
CA PRO A 521 -19.16 11.31 -26.19
C PRO A 521 -20.33 10.79 -25.34
N TYR A 522 -21.55 11.03 -25.82
CA TYR A 522 -22.77 10.62 -25.12
C TYR A 522 -23.13 9.17 -25.44
N PRO A 523 -23.79 8.44 -24.52
CA PRO A 523 -24.22 7.08 -24.78
C PRO A 523 -25.22 7.05 -25.93
N VAL A 524 -25.06 6.04 -26.78
CA VAL A 524 -25.95 5.75 -27.91
C VAL A 524 -26.56 4.35 -27.83
N LEU A 525 -26.07 3.53 -26.90
CA LEU A 525 -26.50 2.16 -26.68
C LEU A 525 -27.26 2.02 -25.35
N VAL A 526 -28.32 1.21 -25.36
CA VAL A 526 -28.96 0.68 -24.16
C VAL A 526 -28.80 -0.83 -24.19
N ASP A 527 -28.25 -1.39 -23.12
CA ASP A 527 -27.93 -2.82 -23.03
C ASP A 527 -27.10 -3.34 -24.23
N GLY A 528 -26.17 -2.53 -24.74
CA GLY A 528 -25.34 -2.88 -25.91
C GLY A 528 -26.00 -2.70 -27.28
N GLU A 529 -27.23 -2.17 -27.36
CA GLU A 529 -27.97 -1.94 -28.61
C GLU A 529 -28.31 -0.48 -28.87
N GLU A 530 -28.32 -0.05 -30.14
CA GLU A 530 -28.73 1.31 -30.49
C GLU A 530 -30.13 1.64 -29.97
N SER A 531 -30.25 2.75 -29.25
CA SER A 531 -31.53 3.18 -28.69
C SER A 531 -31.79 4.67 -28.92
N ARG A 532 -32.92 4.97 -29.54
CA ARG A 532 -33.40 6.36 -29.72
C ARG A 532 -33.87 7.01 -28.42
N GLU A 533 -34.09 6.22 -27.37
CA GLU A 533 -34.58 6.71 -26.08
C GLU A 533 -33.58 7.62 -25.37
N LEU A 534 -32.27 7.43 -25.63
CA LEU A 534 -31.20 8.22 -25.04
C LEU A 534 -31.19 9.66 -25.55
N ALA A 535 -31.55 9.89 -26.83
CA ALA A 535 -31.58 11.23 -27.39
C ALA A 535 -32.50 12.17 -26.61
N GLY A 536 -33.72 11.71 -26.29
CA GLY A 536 -34.70 12.49 -25.52
C GLY A 536 -34.31 12.69 -24.05
N LEU A 537 -33.61 11.71 -23.44
CA LEU A 537 -33.05 11.87 -22.09
C LEU A 537 -31.97 12.96 -22.08
N LEU A 538 -31.03 12.87 -23.01
CA LEU A 538 -29.88 13.77 -23.09
C LEU A 538 -30.27 15.19 -23.48
N GLU A 539 -31.37 15.41 -24.23
CA GLU A 539 -31.89 16.75 -24.57
C GLU A 539 -32.22 17.58 -23.33
N ASN A 540 -32.61 16.92 -22.23
CA ASN A 540 -32.93 17.55 -20.96
C ASN A 540 -31.72 17.64 -20.00
N ALA A 541 -30.57 17.11 -20.40
CA ALA A 541 -29.34 17.18 -19.62
C ALA A 541 -28.54 18.45 -19.91
N VAL A 542 -27.82 18.95 -18.91
CA VAL A 542 -26.79 19.98 -19.10
C VAL A 542 -25.57 19.34 -19.76
N ARG A 543 -25.09 19.96 -20.84
CA ARG A 543 -23.98 19.45 -21.65
C ARG A 543 -22.84 20.47 -21.64
N PRO A 544 -21.97 20.45 -20.61
CA PRO A 544 -20.87 21.40 -20.52
C PRO A 544 -19.82 21.14 -21.62
N ALA A 545 -19.01 22.16 -21.91
CA ALA A 545 -17.76 21.94 -22.64
C ALA A 545 -16.81 21.04 -21.82
N TRP A 546 -15.92 20.30 -22.49
CA TRP A 546 -14.96 19.40 -21.83
C TRP A 546 -13.80 20.17 -21.21
N THR A 547 -14.08 20.88 -20.13
CA THR A 547 -13.13 21.70 -19.35
C THR A 547 -13.55 21.67 -17.87
N ALA A 548 -12.58 21.77 -16.96
CA ALA A 548 -12.84 21.83 -15.53
C ALA A 548 -13.84 22.95 -15.17
N GLU A 549 -13.66 24.14 -15.74
CA GLU A 549 -14.49 25.32 -15.44
C GLU A 549 -15.94 25.12 -15.87
N ALA A 550 -16.19 24.62 -17.07
CA ALA A 550 -17.56 24.37 -17.53
C ALA A 550 -18.26 23.28 -16.73
N LEU A 551 -17.52 22.25 -16.28
CA LEU A 551 -18.04 21.22 -15.39
C LEU A 551 -18.39 21.80 -14.02
N TYR A 552 -17.48 22.59 -13.43
CA TYR A 552 -17.67 23.29 -12.16
C TYR A 552 -18.96 24.13 -12.18
N GLU A 553 -19.12 24.97 -13.20
CA GLU A 553 -20.33 25.81 -13.40
C GLU A 553 -21.59 24.98 -13.64
N ALA A 554 -21.47 23.79 -14.22
CA ALA A 554 -22.61 22.90 -14.43
C ALA A 554 -23.09 22.24 -13.12
N VAL A 555 -22.19 21.98 -12.15
CA VAL A 555 -22.49 21.28 -10.89
C VAL A 555 -23.00 22.23 -9.79
N ILE A 556 -22.35 23.38 -9.62
CA ILE A 556 -22.59 24.31 -8.49
C ILE A 556 -24.04 24.73 -8.27
N PRO A 557 -24.86 25.00 -9.30
CA PRO A 557 -26.24 25.44 -9.09
C PRO A 557 -27.07 24.45 -8.27
N ALA A 558 -26.74 23.16 -8.33
CA ALA A 558 -27.42 22.12 -7.57
C ALA A 558 -26.61 21.64 -6.36
N SER A 559 -25.31 21.41 -6.53
CA SER A 559 -24.44 20.76 -5.54
C SER A 559 -23.13 21.55 -5.33
N PRO A 560 -23.16 22.72 -4.67
CA PRO A 560 -21.96 23.52 -4.53
C PRO A 560 -21.01 22.97 -3.44
N PRO A 561 -19.68 23.18 -3.57
CA PRO A 561 -18.71 22.65 -2.61
C PRO A 561 -18.88 23.29 -1.23
N LEU A 562 -18.61 22.53 -0.17
CA LEU A 562 -18.77 22.99 1.23
C LEU A 562 -17.56 23.78 1.75
N VAL A 563 -16.45 23.75 1.01
CA VAL A 563 -15.20 24.46 1.31
C VAL A 563 -14.73 25.19 0.07
N SER A 564 -14.14 26.36 0.27
CA SER A 564 -13.34 27.06 -0.73
C SER A 564 -11.98 27.39 -0.12
N ILE A 565 -10.92 27.23 -0.90
CA ILE A 565 -9.54 27.46 -0.47
C ILE A 565 -8.87 28.40 -1.47
N THR A 566 -8.32 29.50 -0.97
CA THR A 566 -7.56 30.49 -1.75
C THR A 566 -6.17 30.70 -1.17
N GLY A 567 -5.22 31.12 -2.01
CA GLY A 567 -3.92 31.57 -1.56
C GLY A 567 -3.99 33.03 -1.10
N GLU A 568 -2.89 33.54 -0.55
CA GLU A 568 -2.79 34.95 -0.15
C GLU A 568 -2.97 35.94 -1.31
N ASP A 569 -2.72 35.50 -2.55
CA ASP A 569 -2.96 36.29 -3.77
C ASP A 569 -4.46 36.36 -4.16
N GLY A 570 -5.34 35.73 -3.37
CA GLY A 570 -6.78 35.66 -3.58
C GLY A 570 -7.21 34.70 -4.68
N ARG A 571 -6.27 33.97 -5.31
CA ARG A 571 -6.59 32.95 -6.32
C ARG A 571 -6.96 31.64 -5.64
N ARG A 572 -7.85 30.89 -6.27
CA ARG A 572 -8.23 29.55 -5.82
C ARG A 572 -7.01 28.64 -5.81
N LEU A 573 -6.77 27.97 -4.69
CA LEU A 573 -5.80 26.89 -4.61
C LEU A 573 -6.47 25.61 -5.11
N ALA A 574 -6.00 25.12 -6.25
CA ALA A 574 -6.47 23.88 -6.88
C ALA A 574 -5.27 23.06 -7.33
N ALA A 575 -4.95 22.03 -6.55
CA ALA A 575 -3.86 21.09 -6.81
C ALA A 575 -4.40 19.66 -6.73
N ASP A 576 -3.85 18.73 -7.51
CA ASP A 576 -4.27 17.32 -7.48
C ASP A 576 -3.99 16.67 -6.12
N THR A 577 -3.01 17.21 -5.39
CA THR A 577 -2.63 16.78 -4.05
C THR A 577 -3.49 17.37 -2.94
N LEU A 578 -4.30 18.41 -3.22
CA LEU A 578 -5.14 19.07 -2.23
C LEU A 578 -6.57 18.54 -2.31
N ASN A 579 -6.99 17.80 -1.28
CA ASN A 579 -8.27 17.10 -1.27
C ASN A 579 -9.04 17.41 0.02
N VAL A 580 -10.37 17.36 -0.07
CA VAL A 580 -11.28 17.69 1.03
C VAL A 580 -12.34 16.61 1.17
N ARG A 581 -12.64 16.27 2.42
CA ARG A 581 -13.81 15.46 2.81
C ARG A 581 -14.54 16.14 3.95
N SER A 582 -15.87 16.17 3.89
CA SER A 582 -16.71 16.68 4.96
C SER A 582 -17.61 15.60 5.54
N MET A 583 -17.89 15.71 6.84
CA MET A 583 -18.77 14.78 7.54
C MET A 583 -19.48 15.45 8.70
N THR A 584 -20.61 14.90 9.10
CA THR A 584 -21.28 15.24 10.36
C THR A 584 -21.00 14.18 11.39
N LEU A 585 -20.64 14.61 12.60
CA LEU A 585 -20.41 13.72 13.73
C LEU A 585 -21.01 14.36 14.99
N GLU A 586 -21.95 13.64 15.61
CA GLU A 586 -22.82 14.19 16.67
C GLU A 586 -23.45 15.52 16.21
N ASP A 587 -23.29 16.61 16.97
CA ASP A 587 -23.80 17.94 16.64
C ASP A 587 -22.79 18.84 15.92
N SER A 588 -21.65 18.28 15.48
CA SER A 588 -20.56 19.01 14.85
C SER A 588 -20.40 18.65 13.37
N ARG A 589 -19.86 19.59 12.59
CA ARG A 589 -19.34 19.29 11.25
C ARG A 589 -17.82 19.22 11.28
N LEU A 590 -17.28 18.21 10.62
CA LEU A 590 -15.85 18.05 10.42
C LEU A 590 -15.47 18.32 8.96
N TYR A 591 -14.33 18.97 8.78
CA TYR A 591 -13.69 19.20 7.48
C TYR A 591 -12.28 18.65 7.54
N TYR A 592 -12.04 17.59 6.77
CA TYR A 592 -10.74 16.96 6.62
C TYR A 592 -10.09 17.45 5.33
N ILE A 593 -9.06 18.27 5.46
CA ILE A 593 -8.33 18.90 4.35
C ILE A 593 -6.93 18.31 4.32
N VAL A 594 -6.51 17.79 3.17
CA VAL A 594 -5.25 17.05 3.03
C VAL A 594 -4.45 17.60 1.88
N ASN A 595 -3.21 18.00 2.13
CA ASN A 595 -2.16 18.14 1.12
C ASN A 595 -1.32 16.86 1.10
N SER A 596 -1.58 15.96 0.16
CA SER A 596 -0.84 14.70 -0.02
C SER A 596 0.47 14.89 -0.80
N GLY A 597 0.83 16.12 -1.14
CA GLY A 597 2.00 16.46 -1.95
C GLY A 597 3.30 16.48 -1.16
N THR A 598 4.40 16.41 -1.90
CA THR A 598 5.77 16.60 -1.36
C THR A 598 6.16 18.07 -1.26
N GLU A 599 5.31 18.98 -1.73
CA GLU A 599 5.50 20.43 -1.69
C GLU A 599 4.43 21.08 -0.81
N GLY A 600 4.77 22.21 -0.20
CA GLY A 600 3.84 23.03 0.56
C GLY A 600 3.04 23.95 -0.36
N LEU A 601 1.80 24.23 0.02
CA LEU A 601 0.91 25.18 -0.69
C LEU A 601 0.87 26.55 -0.01
N GLY A 602 1.72 26.75 1.01
CA GLY A 602 1.82 27.98 1.79
C GLY A 602 0.57 28.25 2.63
N ARG A 603 0.40 29.52 3.00
CA ARG A 603 -0.75 29.98 3.77
C ARG A 603 -2.01 29.92 2.93
N ALA A 604 -2.96 29.11 3.37
CA ALA A 604 -4.24 28.92 2.73
C ALA A 604 -5.35 29.64 3.50
N GLU A 605 -6.13 30.42 2.77
CA GLU A 605 -7.37 31.04 3.24
C GLU A 605 -8.54 30.09 2.99
N ILE A 606 -9.10 29.54 4.07
CA ILE A 606 -10.11 28.48 4.04
C ILE A 606 -11.46 29.07 4.44
N THR A 607 -12.43 29.04 3.52
CA THR A 607 -13.82 29.42 3.78
C THR A 607 -14.70 28.18 3.91
N LEU A 608 -15.23 27.95 5.11
CA LEU A 608 -16.16 26.88 5.44
C LEU A 608 -17.60 27.38 5.26
N ARG A 609 -18.42 26.69 4.45
CA ARG A 609 -19.84 27.07 4.23
C ARG A 609 -20.77 26.70 5.39
N GLN A 610 -20.35 27.06 6.60
CA GLN A 610 -21.09 26.93 7.85
C GLN A 610 -20.63 28.03 8.81
N ARG A 611 -21.55 28.56 9.61
CA ARG A 611 -21.24 29.51 10.69
C ARG A 611 -21.13 28.75 12.01
N GLY A 612 -20.13 29.09 12.81
CA GLY A 612 -19.93 28.48 14.12
C GLY A 612 -18.54 28.75 14.68
N SER A 613 -18.28 28.25 15.89
CA SER A 613 -16.91 28.21 16.43
C SER A 613 -16.12 27.11 15.73
N VAL A 614 -14.91 27.44 15.28
CA VAL A 614 -14.01 26.49 14.62
C VAL A 614 -12.88 26.11 15.57
N ALA A 615 -12.58 24.82 15.63
CA ALA A 615 -11.45 24.28 16.34
C ALA A 615 -10.64 23.33 15.45
N LEU A 616 -9.33 23.21 15.70
CA LEU A 616 -8.46 22.21 15.11
C LEU A 616 -8.37 21.02 16.04
N ILE A 617 -8.64 19.83 15.51
CA ILE A 617 -8.33 18.55 16.16
C ILE A 617 -6.91 18.17 15.75
N ASP A 618 -6.01 18.12 16.72
CA ASP A 618 -4.67 17.61 16.50
C ASP A 618 -4.71 16.08 16.48
N LEU A 619 -4.44 15.48 15.33
CA LEU A 619 -4.47 14.03 15.16
C LEU A 619 -3.23 13.34 15.79
N GLU A 620 -2.15 14.07 16.11
CA GLU A 620 -0.99 13.52 16.81
C GLU A 620 -1.28 13.29 18.30
N THR A 621 -2.08 14.16 18.91
CA THR A 621 -2.37 14.15 20.37
C THR A 621 -3.82 13.76 20.71
N GLY A 622 -4.77 14.09 19.84
CA GLY A 622 -6.21 13.99 20.07
C GLY A 622 -6.81 15.23 20.74
N GLU A 623 -6.01 16.26 21.01
CA GLU A 623 -6.47 17.51 21.62
C GLU A 623 -7.22 18.39 20.61
N THR A 624 -8.10 19.24 21.13
CA THR A 624 -8.88 20.19 20.32
C THR A 624 -8.59 21.61 20.76
N SER A 625 -8.18 22.47 19.83
CA SER A 625 -7.82 23.86 20.11
C SER A 625 -8.67 24.83 19.29
N ALA A 626 -9.21 25.87 19.94
CA ALA A 626 -10.02 26.88 19.24
C ALA A 626 -9.16 27.70 18.27
N LEU A 627 -9.69 27.98 17.08
CA LEU A 627 -9.03 28.81 16.08
C LEU A 627 -9.61 30.22 16.07
N GLU A 628 -8.78 31.19 15.71
CA GLU A 628 -9.27 32.53 15.40
C GLU A 628 -9.97 32.51 14.04
N THR A 629 -11.20 33.01 14.00
CA THR A 629 -12.02 33.00 12.80
C THR A 629 -12.54 34.39 12.46
N ARG A 630 -12.90 34.57 11.19
CA ARG A 630 -13.59 35.76 10.72
C ARG A 630 -14.92 35.34 10.10
N ASP A 631 -15.98 36.10 10.37
CA ASP A 631 -17.23 35.92 9.64
C ASP A 631 -17.07 36.43 8.20
N SER A 632 -17.56 35.65 7.25
CA SER A 632 -17.66 36.04 5.84
C SER A 632 -19.10 35.93 5.34
N ALA A 633 -19.39 36.54 4.19
CA ALA A 633 -20.71 36.40 3.56
C ALA A 633 -21.04 34.93 3.21
N GLY A 634 -20.02 34.08 2.99
CA GLY A 634 -20.15 32.67 2.61
C GLY A 634 -20.08 31.64 3.74
N GLY A 635 -19.77 32.07 4.98
CA GLY A 635 -19.60 31.18 6.14
C GLY A 635 -18.47 31.63 7.07
N THR A 636 -17.76 30.69 7.68
CA THR A 636 -16.64 30.98 8.60
C THR A 636 -15.30 30.89 7.88
N PHE A 637 -14.44 31.86 8.12
CA PHE A 637 -13.12 31.96 7.52
C PHE A 637 -12.01 31.65 8.53
N VAL A 638 -10.99 30.91 8.10
CA VAL A 638 -9.76 30.61 8.85
C VAL A 638 -8.56 30.63 7.90
N ALA A 639 -7.38 31.01 8.39
CA ALA A 639 -6.14 31.00 7.60
C ALA A 639 -5.11 30.10 8.28
N LEU A 640 -4.63 29.07 7.57
CA LEU A 640 -3.73 28.03 8.09
C LEU A 640 -2.68 27.64 7.05
N GLU A 641 -1.53 27.14 7.50
CA GLU A 641 -0.46 26.66 6.60
C GLU A 641 -0.71 25.25 6.10
N LEU A 642 -0.46 25.02 4.81
CA LEU A 642 -0.52 23.70 4.17
C LEU A 642 0.89 23.23 3.79
N TYR A 643 1.64 22.72 4.77
CA TYR A 643 2.96 22.11 4.55
C TYR A 643 2.89 20.85 3.65
N PRO A 644 4.03 20.36 3.14
CA PRO A 644 4.09 19.02 2.53
C PRO A 644 3.49 17.97 3.47
N ALA A 645 2.71 17.03 2.92
CA ALA A 645 2.04 15.97 3.68
C ALA A 645 1.20 16.47 4.89
N ARG A 646 0.77 17.73 4.90
CA ARG A 646 -0.05 18.31 5.98
C ARG A 646 -1.51 17.95 5.78
N SER A 647 -2.18 17.66 6.88
CA SER A 647 -3.64 17.61 6.91
C SER A 647 -4.19 18.40 8.10
N LEU A 648 -5.44 18.82 7.97
CA LEU A 648 -6.18 19.61 8.94
C LEU A 648 -7.52 18.92 9.18
N MET A 649 -7.84 18.68 10.45
CA MET A 649 -9.15 18.21 10.88
C MET A 649 -9.87 19.33 11.62
N LEU A 650 -10.70 20.09 10.91
CA LEU A 650 -11.42 21.24 11.46
C LEU A 650 -12.80 20.82 11.96
N LYS A 651 -13.10 21.15 13.21
CA LYS A 651 -14.40 20.94 13.85
C LYS A 651 -15.17 22.25 13.90
N VAL A 652 -16.43 22.23 13.47
CA VAL A 652 -17.35 23.37 13.53
C VAL A 652 -18.57 22.98 14.36
N ASP A 653 -18.78 23.68 15.48
CA ASP A 653 -19.95 23.52 16.34
C ASP A 653 -21.01 24.59 16.01
N GLU A 654 -22.27 24.17 15.89
CA GLU A 654 -23.38 25.09 15.58
C GLU A 654 -23.72 26.00 16.77
N GLY A 655 -23.56 27.32 16.60
CA GLY A 655 -23.90 28.33 17.62
C GLY A 655 -23.52 29.75 17.18
N PRO A 656 -24.04 30.82 17.83
CA PRO A 656 -23.63 32.19 17.54
C PRO A 656 -22.13 32.37 17.81
N ALA A 657 -21.40 32.98 16.87
CA ALA A 657 -20.00 33.33 17.02
C ALA A 657 -19.81 34.31 18.19
N GLY A 658 -19.56 33.79 19.38
CA GLY A 658 -19.41 34.61 20.58
C GLY A 658 -19.52 33.81 21.87
N LEU A 659 -18.37 33.33 22.34
CA LEU A 659 -17.89 33.40 23.74
C LEU A 659 -16.72 32.41 23.86
N SER A 660 -15.52 32.95 23.94
CA SER A 660 -14.32 32.22 24.34
C SER A 660 -14.54 31.60 25.73
N GLY A 661 -14.78 30.30 25.76
CA GLY A 661 -14.86 29.50 26.98
C GLY A 661 -13.47 29.06 27.43
N ARG A 662 -13.17 29.27 28.72
CA ARG A 662 -11.91 28.97 29.39
C ARG A 662 -11.44 27.53 29.19
N ILE A 663 -10.14 27.42 28.92
CA ILE A 663 -9.31 26.22 28.90
C ILE A 663 -9.37 25.52 30.27
N THR A 664 -9.67 24.21 30.28
CA THR A 664 -9.37 23.32 31.41
C THR A 664 -8.63 22.10 30.87
N GLY A 665 -7.31 22.11 31.01
CA GLY A 665 -6.44 20.98 30.72
C GLY A 665 -5.00 21.37 31.05
N ASN A 666 -4.47 20.91 32.19
CA ASN A 666 -3.06 21.04 32.52
C ASN A 666 -2.29 19.95 31.76
N GLY A 667 -1.90 20.27 30.54
CA GLY A 667 -0.94 19.55 29.70
C GLY A 667 -0.23 20.59 28.81
N PRO A 668 0.97 20.30 28.27
CA PRO A 668 1.62 21.22 27.33
C PRO A 668 0.68 21.48 26.15
N ASP A 669 0.37 22.76 25.92
CA ASP A 669 -0.74 23.24 25.10
C ASP A 669 -0.45 22.99 23.59
N ALA A 670 -1.05 21.95 22.99
CA ALA A 670 -0.83 21.59 21.59
C ALA A 670 -1.33 22.66 20.61
N GLY A 671 -2.33 23.46 21.01
CA GLY A 671 -2.79 24.64 20.27
C GLY A 671 -1.73 25.74 20.21
N GLN A 672 -0.87 25.81 21.23
CA GLN A 672 0.31 26.65 21.23
C GLN A 672 1.35 26.08 20.27
N VAL A 673 1.60 24.77 20.24
CA VAL A 673 2.58 24.13 19.31
C VAL A 673 2.24 24.40 17.84
N ILE A 674 0.96 24.32 17.43
CA ILE A 674 0.54 24.54 16.04
C ILE A 674 0.48 26.04 15.67
N ARG A 675 0.03 26.92 16.57
CA ARG A 675 0.16 28.38 16.33
C ARG A 675 1.62 28.82 16.31
N ASN A 676 2.41 28.22 17.19
CA ASN A 676 3.84 28.39 17.23
C ASN A 676 4.46 27.97 15.91
N ALA A 677 3.95 26.90 15.31
CA ALA A 677 4.40 26.33 14.05
C ALA A 677 4.31 27.31 12.87
N GLU A 678 3.10 27.84 12.68
CA GLU A 678 2.75 28.74 11.58
C GLU A 678 3.45 30.09 11.70
N GLU A 679 3.51 30.64 12.92
CA GLU A 679 4.30 31.83 13.20
C GLU A 679 5.81 31.57 13.04
N SER A 680 6.30 30.37 13.33
CA SER A 680 7.74 30.08 13.31
C SER A 680 8.36 30.10 11.92
N ARG A 681 7.66 29.58 10.90
CA ARG A 681 8.23 29.48 9.54
C ARG A 681 8.16 30.79 8.76
N ALA A 682 7.02 31.46 8.75
CA ALA A 682 6.86 32.75 8.07
C ALA A 682 7.85 33.80 8.61
N ILE A 683 8.22 33.67 9.89
CA ILE A 683 9.18 34.54 10.57
C ILE A 683 10.61 34.04 10.41
N ALA A 684 10.85 32.73 10.38
CA ALA A 684 12.15 32.17 10.01
C ALA A 684 12.59 32.66 8.62
N GLU A 685 11.70 32.66 7.62
CA GLU A 685 11.97 33.13 6.26
C GLU A 685 12.15 34.67 6.18
N GLN A 686 11.49 35.44 7.06
CA GLN A 686 11.64 36.91 7.14
C GLN A 686 12.90 37.35 7.92
N GLU A 687 13.23 36.68 9.02
CA GLU A 687 14.31 37.06 9.95
C GLU A 687 15.64 36.37 9.66
N GLU A 688 15.69 35.32 8.82
CA GLU A 688 16.96 34.89 8.18
C GLU A 688 17.64 36.06 7.47
N ASN A 689 16.85 37.06 7.03
CA ASN A 689 17.31 38.30 6.42
C ASN A 689 17.64 39.43 7.43
N GLU A 690 17.24 39.34 8.72
CA GLU A 690 17.37 40.43 9.72
C GLU A 690 18.33 40.17 10.90
N GLY A 691 18.91 38.97 11.05
CA GLY A 691 20.17 38.78 11.78
C GLY A 691 20.13 38.33 13.25
N SER A 692 19.03 37.76 13.76
CA SER A 692 18.93 37.15 15.11
C SER A 692 19.04 35.61 15.10
N VAL A 693 19.98 35.06 14.33
CA VAL A 693 20.17 33.61 14.19
C VAL A 693 21.38 33.14 15.00
N LEU A 694 21.13 32.26 15.98
CA LEU A 694 22.15 31.48 16.68
C LEU A 694 22.47 30.26 15.81
N ARG A 695 23.59 30.32 15.07
CA ARG A 695 24.03 29.23 14.20
C ARG A 695 24.77 28.18 15.02
N LEU A 696 24.42 26.92 14.80
CA LEU A 696 25.16 25.78 15.32
C LEU A 696 26.49 25.64 14.58
N GLY A 697 27.41 24.87 15.16
CA GLY A 697 28.72 24.65 14.61
C GLY A 697 28.66 23.61 13.49
N PRO A 698 29.58 23.67 12.51
CA PRO A 698 29.59 22.72 11.40
C PRO A 698 30.06 21.31 11.81
N VAL A 699 30.56 21.14 13.04
CA VAL A 699 31.11 19.89 13.58
C VAL A 699 30.34 19.49 14.82
N TRP A 700 29.90 18.24 14.83
CA TRP A 700 29.13 17.61 15.89
C TRP A 700 29.92 16.47 16.52
N ASN A 701 29.83 16.32 17.84
CA ASN A 701 30.38 15.15 18.51
C ASN A 701 29.42 13.97 18.35
N VAL A 702 29.94 12.79 18.01
CA VAL A 702 29.18 11.54 18.03
C VAL A 702 29.20 11.03 19.47
N ARG A 703 28.15 11.38 20.22
CA ARG A 703 28.03 10.98 21.62
C ARG A 703 27.80 9.48 21.74
N GLU A 704 26.82 8.99 20.99
CA GLU A 704 26.38 7.59 20.99
C GLU A 704 26.03 7.20 19.55
N ALA A 705 26.23 5.93 19.20
CA ALA A 705 25.78 5.36 17.95
C ALA A 705 25.55 3.86 18.14
N ASP A 706 24.50 3.34 17.53
CA ASP A 706 24.33 1.90 17.36
C ASP A 706 25.57 1.29 16.67
N LEU A 707 25.74 -0.03 16.79
CA LEU A 707 26.80 -0.74 16.07
C LEU A 707 26.67 -0.49 14.57
N ASN A 708 27.80 -0.16 13.94
CA ASN A 708 27.89 0.02 12.51
C ASN A 708 28.01 -1.34 11.81
N SER A 709 27.75 -1.36 10.50
CA SER A 709 27.75 -2.58 9.69
C SER A 709 28.56 -2.44 8.41
N LEU A 710 29.00 -3.58 7.87
CA LEU A 710 29.45 -3.76 6.50
C LEU A 710 28.72 -4.99 5.93
N THR A 711 27.97 -4.80 4.84
CA THR A 711 27.30 -5.90 4.13
C THR A 711 28.28 -6.55 3.15
N LEU A 712 28.43 -7.87 3.24
CA LEU A 712 29.21 -8.70 2.34
C LEU A 712 28.24 -9.52 1.47
N ASP A 713 27.83 -8.95 0.35
CA ASP A 713 26.86 -9.51 -0.61
C ASP A 713 27.50 -10.11 -1.86
N ARG A 714 28.83 -10.21 -1.88
CA ARG A 714 29.61 -10.83 -2.94
C ARG A 714 30.53 -11.91 -2.37
N ALA A 715 30.64 -13.02 -3.08
CA ALA A 715 31.47 -14.15 -2.68
C ALA A 715 32.08 -14.86 -3.88
N ARG A 716 33.13 -15.63 -3.63
CA ARG A 716 33.62 -16.64 -4.58
C ARG A 716 33.00 -17.98 -4.23
N LEU A 717 32.56 -18.71 -5.26
CA LEU A 717 31.91 -20.00 -5.14
C LEU A 717 32.86 -21.12 -5.56
N ARG A 718 32.89 -22.19 -4.78
CA ARG A 718 33.48 -23.48 -5.17
C ARG A 718 32.45 -24.58 -4.97
N ILE A 719 32.26 -25.42 -5.99
CA ILE A 719 31.35 -26.57 -5.97
C ILE A 719 32.17 -27.86 -6.08
N GLY A 720 31.95 -28.82 -5.19
CA GLY A 720 32.52 -30.17 -5.27
C GLY A 720 34.06 -30.22 -5.27
N GLY A 721 34.73 -29.26 -4.63
CA GLY A 721 36.19 -29.16 -4.62
C GLY A 721 36.82 -28.72 -5.95
N GLY A 722 36.02 -28.24 -6.91
CA GLY A 722 36.49 -27.73 -8.20
C GLY A 722 37.26 -26.40 -8.11
N GLU A 723 37.40 -25.71 -9.25
CA GLU A 723 38.00 -24.38 -9.28
C GLU A 723 37.11 -23.34 -8.58
N CYS A 724 37.75 -22.37 -7.93
CA CYS A 724 37.07 -21.26 -7.29
C CYS A 724 36.67 -20.24 -8.36
N SER A 725 35.42 -19.78 -8.35
CA SER A 725 34.93 -18.79 -9.29
C SER A 725 35.59 -17.42 -9.09
N LEU A 726 35.38 -16.52 -10.06
CA LEU A 726 35.48 -15.09 -9.79
C LEU A 726 34.43 -14.67 -8.74
N GLU A 727 34.66 -13.53 -8.12
CA GLU A 727 33.71 -12.96 -7.17
C GLU A 727 32.42 -12.57 -7.89
N GLN A 728 31.29 -12.94 -7.32
CA GLN A 728 29.97 -12.70 -7.89
C GLN A 728 28.95 -12.43 -6.77
N PRO A 729 27.82 -11.79 -7.06
CA PRO A 729 26.75 -11.54 -6.09
C PRO A 729 26.20 -12.84 -5.50
N VAL A 730 25.98 -12.85 -4.18
CA VAL A 730 25.46 -14.03 -3.47
C VAL A 730 24.08 -14.43 -3.99
N ILE A 731 23.24 -13.46 -4.35
CA ILE A 731 21.91 -13.75 -4.92
C ILE A 731 22.01 -14.53 -6.25
N PHE A 732 23.01 -14.26 -7.08
CA PHE A 732 23.25 -15.02 -8.32
C PHE A 732 23.84 -16.40 -8.03
N ILE A 733 24.59 -16.56 -6.93
CA ILE A 733 25.04 -17.87 -6.46
C ILE A 733 23.85 -18.75 -6.10
N GLN A 734 22.86 -18.22 -5.38
CA GLN A 734 21.62 -18.94 -5.06
C GLN A 734 20.91 -19.41 -6.34
N GLU A 735 20.66 -18.50 -7.30
CA GLU A 735 20.01 -18.84 -8.58
C GLU A 735 20.78 -19.91 -9.35
N ARG A 736 22.11 -19.81 -9.37
CA ARG A 736 22.98 -20.80 -10.02
C ARG A 736 22.92 -22.17 -9.36
N LEU A 737 22.83 -22.24 -8.02
CA LEU A 737 22.70 -23.51 -7.29
C LEU A 737 21.31 -24.13 -7.48
N LEU A 738 20.25 -23.32 -7.53
CA LEU A 738 18.91 -23.78 -7.88
C LEU A 738 18.89 -24.36 -9.31
N ALA A 739 19.49 -23.65 -10.28
CA ALA A 739 19.62 -24.11 -11.65
C ALA A 739 20.53 -25.36 -11.78
N TYR A 740 21.52 -25.52 -10.90
CA TYR A 740 22.36 -26.72 -10.85
C TYR A 740 21.55 -27.97 -10.46
N GLY A 741 20.57 -27.82 -9.56
CA GLY A 741 19.53 -28.81 -9.28
C GLY A 741 20.00 -30.15 -8.71
N GLN A 742 21.27 -30.29 -8.32
CA GLN A 742 21.85 -31.52 -7.80
C GLN A 742 22.61 -31.30 -6.49
N PRO A 743 22.72 -32.34 -5.63
CA PRO A 743 23.56 -32.29 -4.44
C PRO A 743 25.01 -31.89 -4.71
N ALA A 744 25.56 -31.01 -3.89
CA ALA A 744 26.98 -30.66 -3.96
C ALA A 744 27.52 -30.07 -2.65
N GLU A 745 28.82 -30.27 -2.42
CA GLU A 745 29.57 -29.49 -1.42
C GLU A 745 29.79 -28.07 -1.95
N VAL A 746 29.39 -27.08 -1.16
CA VAL A 746 29.48 -25.66 -1.48
C VAL A 746 30.42 -24.97 -0.49
N GLU A 747 31.39 -24.24 -1.03
CA GLU A 747 32.24 -23.33 -0.26
C GLU A 747 32.05 -21.91 -0.81
N LEU A 748 31.74 -20.97 0.08
CA LEU A 748 31.70 -19.54 -0.19
C LEU A 748 32.87 -18.85 0.51
N GLU A 749 33.61 -18.02 -0.22
CA GLU A 749 34.68 -17.18 0.31
C GLU A 749 34.28 -15.70 0.23
N PHE A 750 34.18 -15.04 1.39
CA PHE A 750 33.91 -13.62 1.55
C PHE A 750 35.16 -12.90 2.06
N ARG A 751 35.30 -11.62 1.68
CA ARG A 751 36.49 -10.82 2.01
C ARG A 751 36.09 -9.48 2.60
N PHE A 752 36.87 -9.00 3.57
CA PHE A 752 36.75 -7.65 4.09
C PHE A 752 38.12 -7.14 4.57
N ALA A 753 38.31 -5.82 4.53
CA ALA A 753 39.57 -5.18 4.92
C ALA A 753 39.42 -4.42 6.25
N VAL A 754 40.49 -4.41 7.06
CA VAL A 754 40.54 -3.71 8.35
C VAL A 754 41.76 -2.81 8.44
N GLU A 755 41.53 -1.52 8.67
CA GLU A 755 42.54 -0.46 8.81
C GLU A 755 42.31 0.35 10.10
N PHE A 756 42.34 -0.35 11.24
CA PHE A 756 42.31 0.26 12.57
C PHE A 756 43.16 -0.54 13.56
N ASP A 757 43.43 0.04 14.73
CA ASP A 757 44.20 -0.63 15.77
C ASP A 757 43.34 -1.72 16.44
N LEU A 758 43.77 -2.97 16.34
CA LEU A 758 43.09 -4.14 16.93
C LEU A 758 43.52 -4.41 18.37
N THR A 759 44.45 -3.63 18.93
CA THR A 759 44.88 -3.79 20.34
C THR A 759 43.81 -3.40 21.38
N PRO A 760 42.96 -2.38 21.18
CA PRO A 760 41.85 -2.11 22.10
C PRO A 760 40.77 -3.19 21.96
N GLU A 761 40.26 -3.67 23.10
CA GLU A 761 39.06 -4.50 23.11
C GLU A 761 37.89 -3.71 22.52
N ARG A 762 37.21 -4.31 21.53
CA ARG A 762 36.04 -3.71 20.88
C ARG A 762 35.07 -4.79 20.43
N GLU A 763 33.81 -4.42 20.32
CA GLU A 763 32.76 -5.29 19.80
C GLU A 763 32.94 -5.48 18.30
N LEU A 764 33.07 -6.75 17.88
CA LEU A 764 33.17 -7.12 16.48
C LEU A 764 32.55 -8.50 16.25
N TYR A 765 31.50 -8.53 15.45
CA TYR A 765 30.68 -9.70 15.22
C TYR A 765 30.61 -10.03 13.72
N LEU A 766 30.64 -11.32 13.41
CA LEU A 766 30.13 -11.86 12.16
C LEU A 766 28.65 -12.19 12.38
N VAL A 767 27.79 -11.68 11.50
CA VAL A 767 26.34 -11.95 11.54
C VAL A 767 25.93 -12.67 10.27
N LEU A 768 25.18 -13.75 10.45
CA LEU A 768 24.66 -14.59 9.37
C LEU A 768 23.42 -15.36 9.81
N GLU A 769 22.72 -15.89 8.82
CA GLU A 769 21.57 -16.75 9.03
C GLU A 769 22.03 -18.21 9.22
N ARG A 770 21.34 -18.95 10.11
CA ARG A 770 21.51 -20.40 10.32
C ARG A 770 22.97 -20.87 10.43
N PRO A 771 23.81 -20.27 11.31
CA PRO A 771 25.23 -20.64 11.43
C PRO A 771 25.45 -22.13 11.76
N GLU A 772 24.47 -22.81 12.34
CA GLU A 772 24.50 -24.24 12.64
C GLU A 772 24.51 -25.15 11.41
N LEU A 773 24.19 -24.63 10.22
CA LEU A 773 24.28 -25.35 8.96
C LEU A 773 25.67 -25.26 8.32
N HIS A 774 26.60 -24.53 8.94
CA HIS A 774 27.84 -24.12 8.29
C HIS A 774 29.09 -24.47 9.11
N ALA A 775 30.11 -24.99 8.43
CA ALA A 775 31.46 -24.98 8.96
C ALA A 775 32.11 -23.64 8.58
N LEU A 776 32.39 -22.83 9.61
CA LEU A 776 32.88 -21.46 9.45
C LEU A 776 34.38 -21.37 9.78
N GLU A 777 35.12 -20.66 8.93
CA GLU A 777 36.52 -20.32 9.16
C GLU A 777 36.73 -18.82 8.95
N LEU A 778 37.55 -18.19 9.81
CA LEU A 778 38.06 -16.84 9.63
C LEU A 778 39.58 -16.91 9.58
N ASN A 779 40.18 -16.40 8.50
CA ASN A 779 41.64 -16.40 8.31
C ASN A 779 42.31 -17.78 8.42
N GLY A 780 41.55 -18.86 8.14
CA GLY A 780 42.00 -20.25 8.26
C GLY A 780 41.86 -20.85 9.66
N GLU A 781 41.37 -20.10 10.64
CA GLU A 781 41.00 -20.62 11.96
C GLU A 781 39.50 -20.93 12.00
N ALA A 782 39.12 -22.09 12.54
CA ALA A 782 37.72 -22.45 12.72
C ALA A 782 37.02 -21.52 13.71
N LEU A 783 35.84 -21.02 13.33
CA LEU A 783 34.96 -20.31 14.24
C LEU A 783 34.08 -21.33 14.97
N ALA A 784 34.16 -21.34 16.30
CA ALA A 784 33.17 -22.05 17.10
C ALA A 784 31.81 -21.37 16.85
N ASN A 785 30.78 -22.16 16.58
CA ASN A 785 29.41 -21.65 16.48
C ASN A 785 28.85 -21.33 17.88
N ALA A 786 29.45 -20.32 18.51
CA ALA A 786 29.05 -19.79 19.80
C ALA A 786 28.14 -18.58 19.57
N ASP A 787 26.92 -18.88 19.11
CA ASP A 787 25.85 -17.91 18.97
C ASP A 787 25.70 -17.07 20.25
N CYS A 788 25.93 -15.75 20.12
CA CYS A 788 25.89 -14.79 21.21
C CYS A 788 24.69 -13.83 21.11
N GLY A 789 23.62 -14.25 20.44
CA GLY A 789 22.38 -13.50 20.29
C GLY A 789 22.10 -13.15 18.83
N TRP A 790 21.21 -12.18 18.61
CA TRP A 790 20.77 -11.76 17.28
C TRP A 790 20.93 -10.26 17.06
N TRP A 791 20.79 -9.83 15.81
CA TRP A 791 20.87 -8.42 15.40
C TRP A 791 19.83 -8.10 14.32
N ARG A 792 19.00 -7.08 14.55
CA ARG A 792 17.86 -6.64 13.71
C ARG A 792 16.72 -7.65 13.57
N ASP A 793 17.01 -8.89 13.20
CA ASP A 793 16.04 -9.98 13.11
C ASP A 793 16.52 -11.19 13.91
N ILE A 794 15.60 -11.96 14.51
CA ILE A 794 15.97 -13.13 15.33
C ILE A 794 16.74 -14.20 14.54
N SER A 795 16.59 -14.24 13.22
CA SER A 795 17.29 -15.15 12.32
C SER A 795 18.75 -14.73 12.05
N PHE A 796 19.11 -13.48 12.32
CA PHE A 796 20.46 -12.94 12.07
C PHE A 796 21.32 -13.16 13.31
N ARG A 797 22.02 -14.30 13.36
CA ARG A 797 22.75 -14.76 14.54
C ARG A 797 24.14 -14.13 14.60
N LYS A 798 24.55 -13.68 15.79
CA LYS A 798 25.87 -13.08 16.02
C LYS A 798 26.88 -14.14 16.44
N ILE A 799 28.07 -14.07 15.85
CA ILE A 799 29.27 -14.82 16.25
C ILE A 799 30.35 -13.80 16.58
N ASP A 800 30.91 -13.90 17.78
CA ASP A 800 32.04 -13.06 18.19
C ASP A 800 33.31 -13.43 17.41
N ILE A 801 33.87 -12.43 16.73
CA ILE A 801 35.12 -12.54 15.95
C ILE A 801 36.22 -11.62 16.49
N ALA A 802 35.99 -10.95 17.62
CA ALA A 802 37.00 -10.15 18.28
C ALA A 802 38.25 -11.01 18.57
N GLY A 803 39.43 -10.47 18.29
CA GLY A 803 40.72 -11.16 18.45
C GLY A 803 41.06 -12.20 17.37
N LYS A 804 40.15 -12.53 16.45
CA LYS A 804 40.42 -13.43 15.30
C LYS A 804 40.60 -12.69 13.96
N VAL A 805 40.20 -11.42 13.94
CA VAL A 805 40.42 -10.49 12.84
C VAL A 805 41.87 -9.99 12.88
N ARG A 806 42.44 -9.74 11.70
CA ARG A 806 43.79 -9.17 11.52
C ARG A 806 43.72 -7.87 10.73
N SER A 807 44.73 -7.02 10.85
CA SER A 807 44.86 -5.84 9.99
C SER A 807 45.08 -6.25 8.52
N GLY A 808 44.51 -5.47 7.60
CA GLY A 808 44.47 -5.77 6.16
C GLY A 808 43.34 -6.73 5.79
N GLU A 809 43.59 -7.61 4.81
CA GLU A 809 42.59 -8.53 4.27
C GLU A 809 42.26 -9.67 5.24
N ASN A 810 40.96 -9.85 5.48
CA ASN A 810 40.36 -10.95 6.22
C ASN A 810 39.49 -11.79 5.30
N ILE A 811 39.48 -13.10 5.53
CA ILE A 811 38.74 -14.06 4.71
C ILE A 811 37.82 -14.89 5.59
N VAL A 812 36.51 -14.83 5.32
CA VAL A 812 35.51 -15.72 5.91
C VAL A 812 35.21 -16.82 4.91
N ARG A 813 35.32 -18.09 5.33
CA ARG A 813 34.88 -19.24 4.55
C ARG A 813 33.70 -19.90 5.20
N LEU A 814 32.68 -20.17 4.40
CA LEU A 814 31.47 -20.89 4.77
C LEU A 814 31.41 -22.16 3.93
N ARG A 815 31.42 -23.32 4.57
CA ARG A 815 31.24 -24.63 3.90
C ARG A 815 29.94 -25.28 4.35
N THR A 816 29.20 -25.84 3.39
CA THR A 816 27.96 -26.57 3.61
C THR A 816 27.71 -27.59 2.50
N SER A 817 26.79 -28.52 2.75
CA SER A 817 26.31 -29.48 1.76
C SER A 817 24.95 -29.03 1.22
N TYR A 818 24.92 -28.58 -0.03
CA TYR A 818 23.70 -28.21 -0.73
C TYR A 818 22.96 -29.45 -1.23
N HIS A 819 21.69 -29.58 -0.86
CA HIS A 819 20.85 -30.73 -1.21
C HIS A 819 19.43 -30.24 -1.57
N PRO A 820 19.13 -29.95 -2.84
CA PRO A 820 17.77 -29.59 -3.23
C PRO A 820 16.87 -30.83 -3.21
N SER A 821 15.73 -30.76 -2.53
CA SER A 821 14.74 -31.83 -2.58
C SER A 821 14.01 -31.90 -3.93
N ALA A 822 13.47 -33.09 -4.23
CA ALA A 822 12.62 -33.28 -5.40
C ALA A 822 11.34 -32.44 -5.34
N GLU A 823 10.85 -32.16 -4.14
CA GLU A 823 9.68 -31.31 -3.90
C GLU A 823 9.97 -29.85 -4.27
N LEU A 824 11.11 -29.31 -3.83
CA LEU A 824 11.55 -27.96 -4.21
C LEU A 824 11.68 -27.82 -5.73
N LEU A 825 12.34 -28.78 -6.39
CA LEU A 825 12.52 -28.74 -7.85
C LEU A 825 11.18 -28.78 -8.60
N ALA A 826 10.23 -29.59 -8.12
CA ALA A 826 8.88 -29.62 -8.70
C ALA A 826 8.14 -28.29 -8.48
N LYS A 827 8.29 -27.67 -7.30
CA LYS A 827 7.66 -26.39 -6.98
C LYS A 827 8.21 -25.24 -7.83
N LEU A 828 9.52 -25.19 -8.05
CA LEU A 828 10.14 -24.20 -8.95
C LEU A 828 9.58 -24.29 -10.37
N ALA A 829 9.41 -25.50 -10.91
CA ALA A 829 8.83 -25.70 -12.24
C ALA A 829 7.36 -25.25 -12.34
N LYS A 830 6.61 -25.28 -11.23
CA LYS A 830 5.24 -24.75 -11.17
C LYS A 830 5.21 -23.23 -11.01
N ALA A 831 6.12 -22.67 -10.21
CA ALA A 831 6.27 -21.23 -10.01
C ALA A 831 6.57 -20.47 -11.31
N GLU A 832 7.22 -21.13 -12.28
CA GLU A 832 7.40 -20.59 -13.64
C GLU A 832 6.10 -20.53 -14.47
N GLN A 833 5.06 -21.28 -14.08
CA GLN A 833 3.80 -21.38 -14.82
C GLN A 833 2.68 -20.52 -14.24
N PHE A 834 2.65 -20.32 -12.92
CA PHE A 834 1.64 -19.51 -12.26
C PHE A 834 2.17 -18.85 -10.98
N GLU A 835 1.82 -17.57 -10.79
CA GLU A 835 2.40 -16.73 -9.74
C GLU A 835 2.14 -17.24 -8.31
N ALA A 836 0.98 -17.83 -8.05
CA ALA A 836 0.61 -18.33 -6.72
C ALA A 836 1.60 -19.39 -6.18
N GLU A 837 2.12 -20.24 -7.08
CA GLU A 837 3.12 -21.26 -6.75
C GLU A 837 4.49 -20.63 -6.43
N GLY A 838 4.77 -19.45 -6.98
CA GLY A 838 5.94 -18.62 -6.63
C GLY A 838 5.77 -17.89 -5.30
N ASN A 839 4.57 -17.35 -5.04
CA ASN A 839 4.26 -16.54 -3.86
C ASN A 839 4.31 -17.34 -2.54
N ASN A 840 4.18 -18.67 -2.61
CA ASN A 840 4.32 -19.56 -1.45
C ASN A 840 5.62 -20.38 -1.45
N LEU A 841 6.63 -20.02 -2.25
CA LEU A 841 7.90 -20.73 -2.35
C LEU A 841 8.64 -20.75 -1.01
N THR A 842 9.11 -21.93 -0.59
CA THR A 842 9.98 -22.11 0.58
C THR A 842 11.25 -22.83 0.14
N LEU A 843 12.39 -22.21 0.40
CA LEU A 843 13.71 -22.80 0.14
C LEU A 843 14.22 -23.53 1.39
N GLU A 844 14.74 -24.75 1.19
CA GLU A 844 15.31 -25.57 2.27
C GLU A 844 16.66 -25.04 2.76
N GLN A 845 17.45 -24.51 1.82
CA GLN A 845 18.75 -23.89 2.07
C GLN A 845 18.82 -22.57 1.31
N GLU A 846 19.14 -21.50 2.03
CA GLU A 846 19.22 -20.13 1.51
C GLU A 846 20.66 -19.63 1.73
N PHE A 847 21.30 -19.20 0.65
CA PHE A 847 22.63 -18.60 0.66
C PHE A 847 22.48 -17.08 0.67
N GLU A 848 23.05 -16.44 1.68
CA GLU A 848 22.77 -15.04 2.00
C GLU A 848 24.03 -14.22 2.26
N SER A 849 23.88 -12.91 2.14
CA SER A 849 24.94 -11.95 2.51
C SER A 849 25.33 -12.13 3.97
N LEU A 850 26.61 -11.93 4.26
CA LEU A 850 27.12 -11.85 5.64
C LEU A 850 27.22 -10.40 6.06
N TYR A 851 27.20 -10.13 7.37
CA TYR A 851 27.41 -8.79 7.89
C TYR A 851 28.53 -8.78 8.91
N ILE A 852 29.44 -7.81 8.81
CA ILE A 852 30.35 -7.49 9.91
C ILE A 852 29.72 -6.35 10.70
N VAL A 853 29.59 -6.51 12.02
CA VAL A 853 28.91 -5.55 12.90
C VAL A 853 29.80 -5.18 14.07
N GLY A 854 29.93 -3.89 14.40
CA GLY A 854 30.81 -3.46 15.49
C GLY A 854 30.99 -1.95 15.60
N THR A 855 31.94 -1.55 16.45
CA THR A 855 32.30 -0.13 16.66
C THR A 855 33.45 0.28 15.73
N PHE A 856 33.13 0.62 14.48
CA PHE A 856 34.07 1.04 13.44
C PHE A 856 33.42 2.05 12.47
N GLY A 857 34.24 2.75 11.68
CA GLY A 857 33.80 3.42 10.46
C GLY A 857 33.92 2.51 9.23
N VAL A 858 33.23 2.82 8.14
CA VAL A 858 33.41 2.15 6.84
C VAL A 858 33.73 3.21 5.78
N GLU A 859 34.87 3.04 5.12
CA GLU A 859 35.34 3.95 4.07
C GLU A 859 35.33 3.24 2.71
N SER A 860 34.90 3.94 1.67
CA SER A 860 35.05 3.49 0.28
C SER A 860 36.32 4.08 -0.33
N GLU A 861 37.13 3.24 -0.98
CA GLU A 861 38.34 3.70 -1.67
C GLU A 861 38.05 4.55 -2.93
N ALA A 862 36.89 4.36 -3.56
CA ALA A 862 36.50 5.09 -4.76
C ALA A 862 35.85 6.46 -4.49
N GLY A 863 35.53 6.78 -3.24
CA GLY A 863 34.73 7.95 -2.88
C GLY A 863 33.26 7.81 -3.34
N PHE A 864 32.44 8.83 -3.05
CA PHE A 864 31.01 8.83 -3.34
C PHE A 864 30.62 9.87 -4.40
N THR A 865 29.60 9.55 -5.18
CA THR A 865 28.97 10.47 -6.14
C THR A 865 27.47 10.54 -5.92
N ALA A 866 26.91 11.74 -5.87
CA ALA A 866 25.47 11.95 -5.74
C ALA A 866 24.70 11.49 -7.00
N GLU A 867 23.49 10.94 -6.77
CA GLU A 867 22.53 10.54 -7.80
C GLU A 867 21.14 11.14 -7.52
N GLU A 868 20.18 10.84 -8.39
CA GLU A 868 18.78 11.21 -8.21
C GLU A 868 18.19 10.63 -6.91
N ARG A 869 17.03 11.16 -6.50
CA ARG A 869 16.28 10.67 -5.32
C ARG A 869 17.08 10.68 -4.00
N ARG A 870 18.03 11.62 -3.88
CA ARG A 870 18.90 11.78 -2.70
C ARG A 870 19.68 10.51 -2.38
N ALA A 871 20.18 9.84 -3.42
CA ALA A 871 21.09 8.71 -3.30
C ALA A 871 22.55 9.14 -3.50
N VAL A 872 23.47 8.33 -3.00
CA VAL A 872 24.92 8.42 -3.24
C VAL A 872 25.46 7.06 -3.63
N CYS A 873 26.42 7.03 -4.54
CA CYS A 873 26.91 5.79 -5.14
C CYS A 873 28.42 5.69 -5.12
N THR A 874 28.93 4.47 -5.08
CA THR A 874 30.38 4.19 -5.04
C THR A 874 30.69 2.79 -5.58
N GLU A 875 31.87 2.62 -6.18
CA GLU A 875 32.35 1.32 -6.66
C GLU A 875 32.95 0.45 -5.53
N GLY A 876 33.15 1.00 -4.33
CA GLY A 876 33.98 0.38 -3.31
C GLY A 876 35.46 0.33 -3.75
N PRO A 877 36.24 -0.70 -3.33
CA PRO A 877 35.95 -1.62 -2.23
C PRO A 877 35.86 -0.88 -0.89
N PHE A 878 35.32 -1.55 0.12
CA PHE A 878 35.17 -0.99 1.46
C PHE A 878 36.22 -1.54 2.43
N LYS A 879 36.62 -0.68 3.38
CA LYS A 879 37.49 -1.03 4.50
C LYS A 879 36.88 -0.54 5.81
N LEU A 880 37.08 -1.32 6.86
CA LEU A 880 36.71 -0.90 8.22
C LEU A 880 37.82 0.00 8.78
N THR A 881 37.46 1.15 9.32
CA THR A 881 38.37 2.17 9.85
C THR A 881 38.03 2.50 11.31
N GLU A 882 38.87 3.30 11.97
CA GLU A 882 38.48 3.84 13.28
C GLU A 882 37.22 4.69 13.14
N ARG A 883 36.26 4.49 14.06
CA ARG A 883 35.06 5.32 14.07
C ARG A 883 35.45 6.74 14.47
N SER A 884 35.03 7.73 13.70
CA SER A 884 35.23 9.13 14.06
C SER A 884 34.37 9.52 15.27
N ASP A 885 34.95 10.20 16.25
CA ASP A 885 34.22 10.78 17.40
C ASP A 885 33.51 12.09 17.03
N THR A 886 33.77 12.63 15.84
CA THR A 886 33.15 13.85 15.32
C THR A 886 32.71 13.69 13.89
N VAL A 887 31.60 14.32 13.51
CA VAL A 887 31.08 14.36 12.14
C VAL A 887 30.72 15.79 11.75
N GLY A 888 30.75 16.08 10.45
CA GLY A 888 30.21 17.31 9.91
C GLY A 888 28.69 17.23 9.76
N ALA A 889 28.03 18.39 9.70
CA ALA A 889 26.70 18.44 9.12
C ALA A 889 26.76 18.00 7.65
N GLY A 890 25.83 17.14 7.23
CA GLY A 890 25.86 16.52 5.92
C GLY A 890 25.49 15.04 5.96
N ASP A 891 25.84 14.37 4.86
CA ASP A 891 25.61 12.94 4.71
C ASP A 891 26.64 12.14 5.53
N LEU A 892 26.16 11.42 6.54
CA LEU A 892 26.94 10.49 7.36
C LEU A 892 27.27 9.20 6.61
N THR A 893 26.53 8.85 5.55
CA THR A 893 26.86 7.73 4.66
C THR A 893 28.29 7.88 4.11
N GLU A 894 28.70 9.10 3.77
CA GLU A 894 30.06 9.41 3.31
C GLU A 894 31.09 9.58 4.45
N GLN A 895 30.64 9.61 5.71
CA GLN A 895 31.46 9.89 6.90
C GLN A 895 31.62 8.66 7.81
N GLY A 896 31.57 7.47 7.22
CA GLY A 896 31.82 6.21 7.93
C GLY A 896 30.59 5.35 8.17
N PHE A 897 29.38 5.76 7.74
CA PHE A 897 28.12 5.04 7.97
C PHE A 897 27.39 4.54 6.69
N PRO A 898 28.08 4.08 5.62
CA PRO A 898 27.42 3.75 4.36
C PRO A 898 26.41 2.61 4.44
N PHE A 899 26.65 1.58 5.27
CA PHE A 899 25.74 0.44 5.47
C PHE A 899 24.95 0.53 6.78
N PHE A 900 24.91 1.70 7.41
CA PHE A 900 24.34 1.86 8.73
C PHE A 900 22.82 1.71 8.73
N ALA A 901 22.30 0.95 9.69
CA ALA A 901 20.88 0.87 10.00
C ALA A 901 20.75 0.92 11.52
N GLY A 902 20.40 2.07 12.07
CA GLY A 902 20.38 2.34 13.51
C GLY A 902 20.19 3.82 13.83
N THR A 903 20.55 4.20 15.06
CA THR A 903 20.52 5.60 15.53
C THR A 903 21.92 6.15 15.81
N VAL A 904 22.20 7.39 15.37
CA VAL A 904 23.38 8.18 15.77
C VAL A 904 22.91 9.38 16.59
N VAL A 905 23.53 9.61 17.75
CA VAL A 905 23.28 10.76 18.62
C VAL A 905 24.42 11.76 18.47
N LEU A 906 24.09 12.89 17.85
CA LEU A 906 24.97 14.04 17.69
C LEU A 906 24.82 15.00 18.86
N GLU A 907 25.92 15.56 19.35
CA GLU A 907 25.93 16.52 20.47
C GLU A 907 26.74 17.77 20.13
N GLN A 908 26.21 18.93 20.51
CA GLN A 908 26.93 20.20 20.51
C GLN A 908 26.57 21.05 21.74
N ILE A 909 27.53 21.83 22.21
CA ILE A 909 27.31 22.85 23.24
C ILE A 909 27.04 24.19 22.55
N VAL A 910 25.96 24.86 22.96
CA VAL A 910 25.49 26.12 22.40
C VAL A 910 25.38 27.16 23.51
N PRO A 911 26.20 28.23 23.48
CA PRO A 911 26.06 29.33 24.42
C PRO A 911 24.82 30.18 24.07
N TYR A 912 24.05 30.57 25.08
CA TYR A 912 22.88 31.44 24.93
C TYR A 912 22.94 32.62 25.89
N GLU A 913 22.79 33.82 25.35
CA GLU A 913 22.63 35.05 26.13
C GLU A 913 21.15 35.48 26.13
N PRO A 914 20.56 35.81 27.29
CA PRO A 914 19.20 36.31 27.38
C PRO A 914 19.02 37.61 26.58
N GLY A 915 18.01 37.63 25.70
CA GLY A 915 17.74 38.80 24.85
C GLY A 915 16.60 38.61 23.84
N HIS A 916 16.07 37.39 23.74
CA HIS A 916 14.98 37.01 22.86
C HIS A 916 13.77 36.56 23.69
N GLY A 917 12.57 37.08 23.39
CA GLY A 917 11.32 36.66 24.01
C GLY A 917 10.87 35.24 23.59
N ARG A 918 11.37 34.72 22.47
CA ARG A 918 11.06 33.37 21.97
C ARG A 918 12.21 32.79 21.15
N LEU A 919 12.43 31.48 21.22
CA LEU A 919 13.49 30.76 20.51
C LEU A 919 12.91 29.59 19.73
N LEU A 920 13.31 29.44 18.48
CA LEU A 920 12.78 28.44 17.56
C LEU A 920 13.90 27.59 16.99
N TRP A 921 13.78 26.28 17.10
CA TRP A 921 14.60 25.32 16.36
C TRP A 921 14.08 25.16 14.94
N SER A 922 14.98 25.16 13.96
CA SER A 922 14.68 24.81 12.57
C SER A 922 15.79 23.94 11.98
N PHE A 923 15.44 22.87 11.29
CA PHE A 923 16.40 22.13 10.46
C PHE A 923 16.76 22.85 9.16
N GLY A 924 15.95 23.85 8.74
CA GLY A 924 16.05 24.50 7.43
C GLY A 924 15.59 23.57 6.28
N THR A 925 16.27 22.44 6.13
CA THR A 925 15.90 21.33 5.23
C THR A 925 15.63 20.08 6.05
N ALA A 926 14.58 19.33 5.71
CA ALA A 926 14.28 18.05 6.35
C ALA A 926 15.54 17.15 6.40
N PRO A 927 15.90 16.59 7.57
CA PRO A 927 17.08 15.74 7.72
C PRO A 927 16.95 14.46 6.89
N ASP A 928 18.08 13.89 6.49
CA ASP A 928 18.15 12.58 5.84
C ASP A 928 18.04 11.47 6.92
N ALA A 929 16.89 11.39 7.59
CA ALA A 929 16.62 10.38 8.63
C ALA A 929 15.12 10.04 8.63
N ILE A 930 14.76 8.83 9.06
CA ILE A 930 13.35 8.43 9.21
C ILE A 930 12.73 9.11 10.42
N VAL A 931 13.51 9.24 11.51
CA VAL A 931 13.15 9.98 12.71
C VAL A 931 14.33 10.83 13.14
N ALA A 932 14.08 12.10 13.47
CA ALA A 932 15.03 12.96 14.15
C ALA A 932 14.46 13.38 15.51
N ARG A 933 15.21 13.26 16.60
CA ARG A 933 14.76 13.63 17.95
C ARG A 933 15.66 14.72 18.53
N LEU A 934 15.06 15.86 18.85
CA LEU A 934 15.74 16.97 19.50
C LEU A 934 15.58 16.87 21.01
N SER A 935 16.71 16.94 21.72
CA SER A 935 16.73 17.15 23.17
C SER A 935 17.66 18.30 23.53
N ILE A 936 17.30 19.06 24.55
CA ILE A 936 18.08 20.19 25.06
C ILE A 936 18.23 20.00 26.57
N ASN A 937 19.47 20.10 27.06
CA ASN A 937 19.82 19.92 28.47
C ASN A 937 19.31 18.58 29.07
N GLY A 938 19.26 17.54 28.24
CA GLY A 938 18.81 16.19 28.62
C GLY A 938 17.28 15.97 28.62
N ALA A 939 16.48 16.98 28.29
CA ALA A 939 15.03 16.86 28.14
C ALA A 939 14.65 16.76 26.65
N GLU A 940 13.81 15.79 26.29
CA GLU A 940 13.24 15.69 24.94
C GLU A 940 12.36 16.91 24.67
N VAL A 941 12.61 17.59 23.56
CA VAL A 941 11.77 18.68 23.05
C VAL A 941 10.70 18.09 22.14
N ARG A 942 11.14 17.38 21.09
CA ARG A 942 10.27 16.86 20.03
C ARG A 942 10.96 15.79 19.20
N PRO A 943 10.26 14.68 18.87
CA PRO A 943 10.59 13.83 17.73
C PRO A 943 9.89 14.33 16.46
N PHE A 944 10.64 14.32 15.36
CA PHE A 944 10.23 14.75 14.03
C PHE A 944 10.11 13.52 13.12
N LEU A 945 8.88 13.19 12.74
CA LEU A 945 8.54 12.10 11.82
C LEU A 945 8.15 12.62 10.43
N TRP A 946 7.70 13.86 10.37
CA TRP A 946 7.21 14.54 9.18
C TRP A 946 7.19 16.06 9.42
N GLU A 947 6.97 16.82 8.36
CA GLU A 947 6.77 18.26 8.43
C GLU A 947 5.64 18.65 9.40
N PRO A 948 5.82 19.73 10.19
CA PRO A 948 6.94 20.66 10.11
C PRO A 948 8.19 20.28 10.92
N TYR A 949 9.38 20.43 10.33
CA TYR A 949 10.69 20.23 11.00
C TYR A 949 11.16 21.44 11.83
N PHE A 950 10.29 21.99 12.68
CA PHE A 950 10.63 23.02 13.66
C PHE A 950 10.01 22.76 15.05
N ALA A 951 10.57 23.39 16.09
CA ALA A 951 10.01 23.36 17.43
C ALA A 951 10.26 24.67 18.18
N ASP A 952 9.32 25.09 19.01
CA ASP A 952 9.58 26.13 20.00
C ASP A 952 10.45 25.54 21.12
N ILE A 953 11.62 26.13 21.36
CA ILE A 953 12.60 25.67 22.33
C ILE A 953 12.79 26.64 23.50
N THR A 954 11.95 27.68 23.59
CA THR A 954 12.10 28.77 24.56
C THR A 954 12.20 28.26 25.99
N GLU A 955 11.35 27.31 26.38
CA GLU A 955 11.30 26.78 27.75
C GLU A 955 12.46 25.83 28.11
N TRP A 956 13.22 25.35 27.12
CA TRP A 956 14.31 24.38 27.31
C TRP A 956 15.70 25.04 27.33
N MET A 957 15.80 26.27 26.80
CA MET A 957 17.04 27.04 26.74
C MET A 957 17.26 27.82 28.04
N ARG A 958 18.51 27.85 28.52
CA ARG A 958 18.94 28.61 29.70
C ARG A 958 20.13 29.50 29.39
N GLU A 959 20.33 30.56 30.18
CA GLU A 959 21.52 31.40 30.08
C GLU A 959 22.82 30.58 30.24
N GLY A 960 23.80 30.87 29.40
CA GLY A 960 25.08 30.15 29.35
C GLY A 960 25.04 28.93 28.43
N ASP A 961 25.78 27.89 28.79
CA ASP A 961 25.95 26.70 27.95
C ASP A 961 24.73 25.77 28.00
N ASN A 962 24.23 25.44 26.81
CA ASN A 962 23.16 24.47 26.59
C ASN A 962 23.69 23.27 25.82
N VAL A 963 23.39 22.06 26.30
CA VAL A 963 23.72 20.83 25.57
C VAL A 963 22.58 20.51 24.62
N VAL A 964 22.83 20.56 23.32
CA VAL A 964 21.86 20.20 22.28
C VAL A 964 22.25 18.85 21.72
N THR A 965 21.30 17.91 21.71
CA THR A 965 21.50 16.59 21.12
C THR A 965 20.46 16.29 20.05
N LEU A 966 20.90 15.66 18.96
CA LEU A 966 20.07 15.18 17.87
C LEU A 966 20.28 13.68 17.70
N ALA A 967 19.25 12.88 18.01
CA ALA A 967 19.25 11.46 17.65
C ALA A 967 18.64 11.31 16.25
N LEU A 968 19.43 10.80 15.31
CA LEU A 968 19.03 10.57 13.92
C LEU A 968 18.93 9.07 13.69
N THR A 969 17.74 8.60 13.31
CA THR A 969 17.47 7.17 13.08
C THR A 969 17.27 6.90 11.59
N GLY A 970 18.09 6.01 11.04
CA GLY A 970 18.06 5.62 9.62
C GLY A 970 17.00 4.56 9.31
N SER A 971 17.14 3.89 8.16
CA SER A 971 16.30 2.77 7.75
C SER A 971 17.15 1.53 7.46
N CYS A 972 16.53 0.40 7.15
CA CYS A 972 17.25 -0.79 6.71
C CYS A 972 17.72 -0.71 5.23
N ARG A 973 17.50 0.40 4.51
CA ARG A 973 17.82 0.50 3.08
C ARG A 973 19.30 0.34 2.76
N ASN A 974 20.15 0.98 3.54
CA ASN A 974 21.60 0.91 3.37
C ASN A 974 22.17 -0.43 3.83
N LEU A 975 21.47 -1.14 4.71
CA LEU A 975 21.82 -2.49 5.14
C LEU A 975 21.40 -3.57 4.14
N LEU A 976 20.14 -3.54 3.69
CA LEU A 976 19.47 -4.63 2.98
C LEU A 976 19.34 -4.44 1.47
N GLY A 977 19.52 -3.22 0.94
CA GLY A 977 19.45 -2.95 -0.48
C GLY A 977 18.03 -2.61 -1.01
N PRO A 978 17.81 -2.67 -2.33
CA PRO A 978 18.73 -3.17 -3.36
C PRO A 978 19.92 -2.24 -3.61
N HIS A 979 21.14 -2.72 -3.37
CA HIS A 979 22.35 -1.89 -3.54
C HIS A 979 22.77 -1.69 -4.99
N HIS A 980 22.46 -2.65 -5.85
CA HIS A 980 23.04 -2.78 -7.19
C HIS A 980 22.07 -2.45 -8.33
N HIS A 981 20.95 -1.79 -8.05
CA HIS A 981 19.95 -1.50 -9.07
C HIS A 981 20.38 -0.35 -10.00
N ILE A 982 20.18 -0.48 -11.31
CA ILE A 982 20.56 0.53 -12.32
C ILE A 982 20.02 1.94 -12.05
N LYS A 983 18.83 2.02 -11.45
CA LYS A 983 18.17 3.29 -11.06
C LYS A 983 18.65 3.88 -9.72
N GLY A 984 19.58 3.23 -9.01
CA GLY A 984 19.97 3.62 -7.65
C GLY A 984 18.83 3.38 -6.64
N GLU A 985 18.29 4.45 -6.05
CA GLU A 985 17.11 4.36 -5.17
C GLU A 985 15.82 4.19 -5.98
N VAL A 986 14.99 3.22 -5.59
CA VAL A 986 13.75 2.86 -6.30
C VAL A 986 12.55 3.02 -5.38
N TYR A 987 11.46 3.62 -5.89
CA TYR A 987 10.23 3.89 -5.13
C TYR A 987 9.15 2.82 -5.27
N LYS A 988 9.39 1.81 -6.11
CA LYS A 988 8.60 0.59 -6.21
C LYS A 988 9.56 -0.60 -6.27
N VAL A 989 9.64 -1.38 -5.21
CA VAL A 989 10.66 -2.40 -4.98
C VAL A 989 10.02 -3.77 -4.85
N GLY A 990 10.49 -4.75 -5.63
CA GLY A 990 10.06 -6.14 -5.56
C GLY A 990 11.25 -7.10 -5.48
N PRO A 991 11.00 -8.43 -5.41
CA PRO A 991 12.06 -9.43 -5.36
C PRO A 991 13.06 -9.33 -6.53
N ASP A 992 12.57 -8.99 -7.74
CA ASP A 992 13.41 -8.87 -8.93
C ASP A 992 14.26 -7.59 -8.96
N SER A 993 13.93 -6.58 -8.15
CA SER A 993 14.77 -5.38 -8.01
C SER A 993 16.15 -5.67 -7.37
N PHE A 994 16.37 -6.90 -6.89
CA PHE A 994 17.67 -7.37 -6.38
C PHE A 994 18.42 -8.24 -7.40
N LYS A 995 17.81 -8.53 -8.55
CA LYS A 995 18.34 -9.43 -9.59
C LYS A 995 18.80 -8.64 -10.82
N ASP A 996 19.27 -9.36 -11.85
CA ASP A 996 19.74 -8.75 -13.09
C ASP A 996 18.64 -8.45 -14.13
N LYS A 997 17.45 -9.04 -13.98
CA LYS A 997 16.34 -8.85 -14.94
C LYS A 997 15.24 -7.96 -14.35
N PRO A 998 14.61 -7.10 -15.17
CA PRO A 998 13.49 -6.29 -14.72
C PRO A 998 12.30 -7.17 -14.32
N GLY A 999 11.67 -6.82 -13.20
CA GLY A 999 10.41 -7.43 -12.76
C GLY A 999 9.20 -6.53 -13.04
N TRP A 1000 8.04 -6.91 -12.50
CA TRP A 1000 6.82 -6.13 -12.62
C TRP A 1000 6.88 -4.75 -11.92
N THR A 1001 7.82 -4.53 -10.99
CA THR A 1001 8.05 -3.22 -10.39
C THR A 1001 8.88 -2.29 -11.28
N ASP A 1002 9.42 -2.79 -12.39
CA ASP A 1002 10.27 -2.08 -13.35
C ASP A 1002 9.66 -2.03 -14.76
N LYS A 1003 8.34 -1.88 -14.86
CA LYS A 1003 7.58 -1.84 -16.14
C LYS A 1003 8.05 -0.74 -17.11
N ASP A 1004 8.76 0.27 -16.61
CA ASP A 1004 9.38 1.33 -17.41
C ASP A 1004 10.70 0.91 -18.10
N LEU A 1005 11.26 -0.25 -17.75
CA LEU A 1005 12.44 -0.84 -18.40
C LEU A 1005 12.04 -1.89 -19.44
N ALA A 1006 12.85 -2.01 -20.50
CA ALA A 1006 12.70 -3.10 -21.47
C ALA A 1006 13.11 -4.45 -20.84
N ALA A 1007 12.38 -5.53 -21.15
CA ALA A 1007 12.55 -6.84 -20.51
C ALA A 1007 13.96 -7.47 -20.63
N ASP A 1008 14.77 -7.02 -21.58
CA ASP A 1008 16.15 -7.47 -21.82
C ASP A 1008 17.23 -6.56 -21.18
N THR A 1009 16.82 -5.55 -20.41
CA THR A 1009 17.74 -4.63 -19.71
C THR A 1009 18.51 -5.34 -18.60
N HIS A 1010 19.82 -5.13 -18.52
CA HIS A 1010 20.63 -5.54 -17.35
C HIS A 1010 20.42 -4.57 -16.19
N VAL A 1011 19.72 -5.00 -15.15
CA VAL A 1011 19.37 -4.20 -13.98
C VAL A 1011 20.54 -4.11 -13.01
N TYR A 1012 21.35 -5.17 -12.88
CA TYR A 1012 22.43 -5.22 -11.90
C TYR A 1012 23.62 -4.34 -12.34
N GLN A 1013 24.15 -3.56 -11.40
CA GLN A 1013 25.35 -2.74 -11.58
C GLN A 1013 26.39 -3.13 -10.52
N GLU A 1014 27.68 -3.09 -10.89
CA GLU A 1014 28.78 -3.41 -9.97
C GLU A 1014 28.90 -2.43 -8.79
N ARG A 1015 28.50 -1.16 -9.01
CA ARG A 1015 28.46 -0.09 -8.01
C ARG A 1015 27.41 -0.34 -6.93
N TYR A 1016 27.67 0.20 -5.74
CA TYR A 1016 26.70 0.30 -4.66
C TYR A 1016 25.97 1.64 -4.72
N ALA A 1017 24.67 1.61 -4.50
CA ALA A 1017 23.79 2.76 -4.31
C ALA A 1017 23.20 2.76 -2.90
N PHE A 1018 23.43 3.87 -2.20
CA PHE A 1018 22.95 4.14 -0.84
C PHE A 1018 22.02 5.35 -0.83
N VAL A 1019 21.14 5.41 0.15
CA VAL A 1019 20.42 6.63 0.48
C VAL A 1019 21.25 7.45 1.46
N ARG A 1020 21.15 8.78 1.36
CA ARG A 1020 21.78 9.68 2.33
C ARG A 1020 21.24 9.41 3.74
N PHE A 1021 22.09 9.57 4.75
CA PHE A 1021 21.72 9.48 6.16
C PHE A 1021 22.39 10.60 6.95
N GLY A 1022 21.68 11.39 7.75
CA GLY A 1022 22.28 12.47 8.54
C GLY A 1022 21.53 13.80 8.49
N LEU A 1023 22.29 14.88 8.59
CA LEU A 1023 21.77 16.24 8.50
C LEU A 1023 21.90 16.74 7.07
N SER A 1024 20.82 17.27 6.48
CA SER A 1024 20.89 17.80 5.11
C SER A 1024 21.55 19.18 5.03
N SER A 1025 21.45 19.95 6.12
CA SER A 1025 22.06 21.26 6.33
C SER A 1025 22.28 21.48 7.83
N ASP A 1026 23.07 22.50 8.18
CA ASP A 1026 23.22 22.95 9.57
C ASP A 1026 21.87 23.40 10.15
N PRO A 1027 21.41 22.86 11.28
CA PRO A 1027 20.23 23.37 11.95
C PRO A 1027 20.48 24.76 12.55
N LEU A 1028 19.40 25.49 12.77
CA LEU A 1028 19.39 26.89 13.19
C LEU A 1028 18.55 27.05 14.45
N ILE A 1029 18.99 27.95 15.34
CA ILE A 1029 18.16 28.51 16.41
C ILE A 1029 17.85 29.97 16.06
N ILE A 1030 16.58 30.29 15.95
CA ILE A 1030 16.09 31.61 15.54
C ILE A 1030 15.54 32.32 16.78
N GLY A 1031 16.15 33.44 17.15
CA GLY A 1031 15.78 34.24 18.32
C GLY A 1031 14.84 35.39 17.94
N LYS A 1032 13.68 35.45 18.58
CA LYS A 1032 12.64 36.48 18.38
C LYS A 1032 12.69 37.51 19.50
N ALA A 1033 12.62 38.80 19.17
CA ALA A 1033 12.61 39.89 20.17
C ALA A 1033 11.36 39.89 21.05
#